data_AF-A0A8T3KSQ8-F1
#
_entry.id   AF-A0A8T3KSQ8-F1
#
_cell.length_a   1.000
_cell.length_b   1.000
_cell.length_c   1.000
_cell.angle_alpha   90.00
_cell.angle_beta   90.00
_cell.angle_gamma   90.00
#
_symmetry.space_group_name_H-M   'P 1'
#
loop_
_entity.id
_entity.type
_entity.pdbx_description
1 polymer ?
#
loop_
_entity_poly.entity_id
_entity_poly.type
_entity_poly.pdbx_seq_one_letter_code
_entity_poly.pdbx_strand_id
1 'polypeptide(L)'
;MPTSRRIFLAILILGAYSQIVQALLIREGLVVFYGNEVSLGAFFGSWLFWLALGSLLVVRWRERPMVQDPLPWISRLLLLLPLVLILQVLMLRTVRLLLDVSASEFVPLGELFLSLFLIVAPGSLLLGFAFPLACKVLRDYAGDGGNQETVRDISRLYIADALGALLGGVLFTFVFIQWLGITATLGVTTLLLAVTALKLKRGNAGSRWPAILLAVLGLIIALPVVSPWLDRQMETLRFSTLQPGLELFDATETRYGHLAIAGFGGQTTLVNNGQVAESFPLPLEIRQQAAYLMSQAAGAKRVLLFGGFASGLAVELLHYPVTQIDVVEEDEQAFRKVMPYLPEQSRKALADPRLQIHFMDGRRYLNSLPVAEHYNLVLVLNATPSSAYSNRYFTSEFYQGVRHQLASDGVFCTRVSGASNYLGRTVRSFSGSVFRTLREVLPNVAVAPGDNYLFCASTAAGRVTESASELESRYLDIPLEDHRFPAKVFYTILPDDEVRFVRDQLEQPGSERNSDARPVTYYLNMLLWGQFSASGFADWMEQLRGVGIWAYLLPMLLFLLLWLLRTSLEGGQRSSRLRKASTLILFVLGLVAMAAQLAVLFSYQSHIGFMFERVALLNGLFMTGLALGAGAGSLLARTDRPALRLGIVLILVSIFLAALPHLLNWLGQLAIGWQEWGYLLISLLLGLLAGTGFPLAVKITELEQAAVVRSSGITQAADNLGGAVGGLLTGALMVPLLGIEWSSYLLAIFTLLMLLPLLFTAIAPQRMTPLQLRGRHAFPWPNLGWRLVFLVLLSLAWAQYQQAIKPAPQLHFSDQLLATVSESSVFELKEMPFIHYLGSVPKGTADTFALATMAVAPEVLGFAGPINLLLSVDAKGRLRGVRYIDSNETPSYISGIDGWLTGLAGMDLSVGPLSLSRVDALTGATVSSEAALASINQAARVAGQTAFGKSFAQVASQEEAQPAWYSPEFMVTVGLLLLFFPVYLSGSENGRLIYQFAALMILGFWLNSQVTEVDLVNLGFGLFSSIADNPQHWLLIGFALVTTLLFGPVWCGYLCPFGALQEFVSRIGHRLGLRSYASRPLDSRLRFLKYLLLGLLLIVVWGSGDSSWALFDPMQYVFGEHWPEWMLGILLLVLLGALFHYRFWCRYLCPLGAFLAFGNKFALWQRLAPERRFNHCDLGVRETFDIDCIRCNRCLTGRDTHLKLRGFGKER
;
A
#
# COMPACT_ATOMS: atom_id res chain seq x y z
N MET A 1 -17.76 -7.62 -48.30
CA MET A 1 -16.60 -7.91 -47.42
C MET A 1 -16.78 -9.28 -46.76
N PRO A 2 -15.79 -10.19 -46.87
CA PRO A 2 -15.79 -11.47 -46.14
C PRO A 2 -15.83 -11.26 -44.61
N THR A 3 -16.40 -12.22 -43.86
CA THR A 3 -16.64 -12.11 -42.41
C THR A 3 -15.36 -11.84 -41.62
N SER A 4 -14.24 -12.43 -42.01
CA SER A 4 -12.92 -12.19 -41.41
C SER A 4 -12.52 -10.71 -41.45
N ARG A 5 -12.65 -10.04 -42.61
CA ARG A 5 -12.36 -8.59 -42.73
C ARG A 5 -13.26 -7.72 -41.86
N ARG A 6 -14.52 -8.13 -41.62
CA ARG A 6 -15.44 -7.40 -40.73
C ARG A 6 -15.00 -7.49 -39.27
N ILE A 7 -14.47 -8.64 -38.85
CA ILE A 7 -13.96 -8.85 -37.48
C ILE A 7 -12.68 -8.06 -37.26
N PHE A 8 -11.75 -8.06 -38.24
CA PHE A 8 -10.56 -7.22 -38.16
C PHE A 8 -10.91 -5.73 -38.04
N LEU A 9 -11.88 -5.25 -38.83
CA LEU A 9 -12.38 -3.88 -38.70
C LEU A 9 -13.00 -3.62 -37.32
N ALA A 10 -13.77 -4.57 -36.78
CA ALA A 10 -14.39 -4.44 -35.47
C ALA A 10 -13.36 -4.34 -34.34
N ILE A 11 -12.33 -5.19 -34.37
CA ILE A 11 -11.24 -5.15 -33.38
C ILE A 11 -10.41 -3.88 -33.54
N LEU A 12 -10.10 -3.44 -34.77
CA LEU A 12 -9.41 -2.17 -34.99
C LEU A 12 -10.19 -0.98 -34.40
N ILE A 13 -11.51 -0.94 -34.57
CA ILE A 13 -12.35 0.12 -34.01
C ILE A 13 -12.48 -0.01 -32.49
N LEU A 14 -12.53 -1.23 -31.94
CA LEU A 14 -12.49 -1.45 -30.49
C LEU A 14 -11.18 -1.00 -29.86
N GLY A 15 -10.04 -1.27 -30.51
CA GLY A 15 -8.74 -0.77 -30.08
C GLY A 15 -8.69 0.76 -30.06
N ALA A 16 -9.19 1.40 -31.12
CA ALA A 16 -9.28 2.87 -31.19
C ALA A 16 -10.19 3.43 -30.08
N TYR A 17 -11.37 2.84 -29.91
CA TYR A 17 -12.31 3.20 -28.85
C TYR A 17 -11.70 3.03 -27.46
N SER A 18 -11.06 1.89 -27.20
CA SER A 18 -10.39 1.58 -25.93
C SER A 18 -9.38 2.69 -25.56
N GLN A 19 -8.54 3.10 -26.51
CA GLN A 19 -7.55 4.16 -26.28
C GLN A 19 -8.21 5.54 -26.04
N ILE A 20 -9.25 5.88 -26.79
CA ILE A 20 -9.98 7.15 -26.63
C ILE A 20 -10.66 7.21 -25.25
N VAL A 21 -11.34 6.13 -24.85
CA VAL A 21 -11.98 6.01 -23.53
C VAL A 21 -10.94 6.12 -22.42
N GLN A 22 -9.81 5.42 -22.58
CA GLN A 22 -8.74 5.45 -21.60
C GLN A 22 -8.24 6.88 -21.39
N ALA A 23 -7.95 7.61 -22.48
CA ALA A 23 -7.48 8.98 -22.41
C ALA A 23 -8.51 9.93 -21.80
N LEU A 24 -9.80 9.78 -22.15
CA LEU A 24 -10.89 10.61 -21.63
C LEU A 24 -11.08 10.39 -20.11
N LEU A 25 -11.16 9.13 -19.67
CA LEU A 25 -11.35 8.83 -18.25
C LEU A 25 -10.13 9.22 -17.39
N ILE A 26 -8.90 9.08 -17.92
CA ILE A 26 -7.70 9.58 -17.24
C ILE A 26 -7.80 11.08 -17.04
N ARG A 27 -8.13 11.85 -18.09
CA ARG A 27 -8.21 13.32 -18.00
C ARG A 27 -9.25 13.77 -16.99
N GLU A 28 -10.44 13.18 -17.02
CA GLU A 28 -11.49 13.47 -16.04
C GLU A 28 -11.06 13.07 -14.62
N GLY A 29 -10.38 11.93 -14.47
CA GLY A 29 -9.89 11.46 -13.18
C GLY A 29 -8.81 12.37 -12.60
N LEU A 30 -7.91 12.88 -13.43
CA LEU A 30 -6.88 13.84 -13.04
C LEU A 30 -7.49 15.16 -12.54
N VAL A 31 -8.62 15.61 -13.08
CA VAL A 31 -9.31 16.81 -12.58
C VAL A 31 -10.04 16.52 -11.26
N VAL A 32 -10.73 15.38 -11.17
CA VAL A 32 -11.56 15.03 -10.01
C VAL A 32 -10.74 14.66 -8.76
N PHE A 33 -9.60 13.97 -8.96
CA PHE A 33 -8.74 13.50 -7.88
C PHE A 33 -7.45 14.33 -7.70
N TYR A 34 -7.40 15.54 -8.26
CA TYR A 34 -6.27 16.46 -8.16
C TYR A 34 -4.92 15.85 -8.61
N GLY A 35 -4.95 15.25 -9.79
CA GLY A 35 -3.82 14.90 -10.65
C GLY A 35 -2.50 14.53 -9.95
N ASN A 36 -2.26 13.22 -9.79
CA ASN A 36 -1.00 12.69 -9.28
C ASN A 36 -0.70 11.30 -9.87
N GLU A 37 0.54 10.85 -9.69
CA GLU A 37 1.08 9.59 -10.20
C GLU A 37 0.33 8.37 -9.65
N VAL A 38 -0.18 8.48 -8.41
CA VAL A 38 -0.95 7.43 -7.73
C VAL A 38 -2.27 7.19 -8.44
N SER A 39 -2.97 8.27 -8.82
CA SER A 39 -4.24 8.19 -9.56
C SER A 39 -4.07 7.53 -10.94
N LEU A 40 -2.94 7.78 -11.62
CA LEU A 40 -2.61 7.11 -12.88
C LEU A 40 -2.33 5.62 -12.66
N GLY A 41 -1.51 5.28 -11.65
CA GLY A 41 -1.24 3.89 -11.28
C GLY A 41 -2.53 3.11 -10.91
N ALA A 42 -3.40 3.74 -10.10
CA ALA A 42 -4.71 3.23 -9.72
C ALA A 42 -5.62 2.97 -10.93
N PHE A 43 -5.65 3.92 -11.88
CA PHE A 43 -6.44 3.81 -13.09
C PHE A 43 -5.96 2.67 -13.99
N PHE A 44 -4.67 2.63 -14.37
CA PHE A 44 -4.13 1.57 -15.25
C PHE A 44 -4.22 0.20 -14.58
N GLY A 45 -3.95 0.15 -13.27
CA GLY A 45 -4.11 -1.03 -12.43
C GLY A 45 -5.51 -1.62 -12.50
N SER A 46 -6.50 -0.79 -12.25
CA SER A 46 -7.92 -1.16 -12.28
C SER A 46 -8.37 -1.55 -13.69
N TRP A 47 -8.02 -0.74 -14.70
CA TRP A 47 -8.35 -0.97 -16.10
C TRP A 47 -7.91 -2.35 -16.57
N LEU A 48 -6.63 -2.70 -16.33
CA LEU A 48 -6.07 -3.98 -16.74
C LEU A 48 -6.60 -5.16 -15.92
N PHE A 49 -6.87 -4.96 -14.62
CA PHE A 49 -7.46 -6.00 -13.77
C PHE A 49 -8.81 -6.48 -14.32
N TRP A 50 -9.70 -5.53 -14.65
CA TRP A 50 -11.03 -5.85 -15.17
C TRP A 50 -10.99 -6.42 -16.58
N LEU A 51 -10.07 -5.96 -17.44
CA LEU A 51 -9.79 -6.59 -18.73
C LEU A 51 -9.42 -8.06 -18.57
N ALA A 52 -8.54 -8.38 -17.63
CA ALA A 52 -8.12 -9.75 -17.37
C ALA A 52 -9.25 -10.61 -16.81
N LEU A 53 -10.03 -10.08 -15.86
CA LEU A 53 -11.21 -10.77 -15.32
C LEU A 53 -12.23 -11.07 -16.44
N GLY A 54 -12.44 -10.11 -17.35
CA GLY A 54 -13.31 -10.28 -18.50
C GLY A 54 -12.89 -11.49 -19.35
N SER A 55 -11.60 -11.55 -19.69
CA SER A 55 -11.04 -12.66 -20.45
C SER A 55 -11.19 -14.01 -19.73
N LEU A 56 -10.95 -14.07 -18.42
CA LEU A 56 -11.14 -15.29 -17.61
C LEU A 56 -12.60 -15.75 -17.53
N LEU A 57 -13.56 -14.83 -17.49
CA LEU A 57 -14.98 -15.16 -17.50
C LEU A 57 -15.39 -15.80 -18.82
N VAL A 58 -14.86 -15.35 -19.96
CA VAL A 58 -15.10 -16.02 -21.27
C VAL A 58 -14.58 -17.47 -21.24
N VAL A 59 -13.40 -17.70 -20.66
CA VAL A 59 -12.84 -19.05 -20.48
C VAL A 59 -13.74 -19.91 -19.59
N ARG A 60 -14.25 -19.33 -18.49
CA ARG A 60 -15.15 -20.01 -17.54
C ARG A 60 -16.52 -20.31 -18.15
N TRP A 61 -17.01 -19.45 -19.03
CA TRP A 61 -18.31 -19.54 -19.69
C TRP A 61 -18.25 -20.12 -21.10
N ARG A 62 -17.20 -20.87 -21.44
CA ARG A 62 -16.97 -21.45 -22.77
C ARG A 62 -18.16 -22.27 -23.32
N GLU A 63 -19.00 -22.81 -22.45
CA GLU A 63 -20.18 -23.62 -22.81
C GLU A 63 -21.45 -22.79 -22.99
N ARG A 64 -21.45 -21.52 -22.61
CA ARG A 64 -22.61 -20.63 -22.74
C ARG A 64 -22.83 -20.23 -24.22
N PRO A 65 -24.08 -19.92 -24.62
CA PRO A 65 -24.40 -19.49 -25.99
C PRO A 65 -23.57 -18.30 -26.48
N MET A 66 -23.20 -17.40 -25.57
CA MET A 66 -22.34 -16.24 -25.87
C MET A 66 -21.00 -16.62 -26.48
N VAL A 67 -20.39 -17.69 -25.99
CA VAL A 67 -19.11 -18.16 -26.53
C VAL A 67 -19.38 -19.09 -27.69
N GLN A 68 -20.45 -19.88 -27.69
CA GLN A 68 -20.76 -20.80 -28.79
C GLN A 68 -21.05 -20.10 -30.13
N ASP A 69 -21.76 -18.97 -30.11
CA ASP A 69 -21.98 -18.10 -31.27
C ASP A 69 -21.59 -16.65 -30.90
N PRO A 70 -20.30 -16.27 -31.09
CA PRO A 70 -19.79 -14.99 -30.58
C PRO A 70 -20.24 -13.77 -31.40
N LEU A 71 -20.61 -13.96 -32.67
CA LEU A 71 -20.78 -12.84 -33.61
C LEU A 71 -21.93 -11.88 -33.22
N PRO A 72 -23.13 -12.34 -32.81
CA PRO A 72 -24.19 -11.46 -32.32
C PRO A 72 -23.80 -10.74 -31.02
N TRP A 73 -22.99 -11.39 -30.18
CA TRP A 73 -22.55 -10.83 -28.90
C TRP A 73 -21.50 -9.74 -29.08
N ILE A 74 -20.55 -9.89 -30.00
CA ILE A 74 -19.63 -8.82 -30.38
C ILE A 74 -20.42 -7.59 -30.89
N SER A 75 -21.48 -7.80 -31.69
CA SER A 75 -22.36 -6.70 -32.13
C SER A 75 -23.10 -6.03 -30.96
N ARG A 76 -23.62 -6.79 -29.99
CA ARG A 76 -24.26 -6.22 -28.78
C ARG A 76 -23.28 -5.46 -27.90
N LEU A 77 -22.06 -5.98 -27.75
CA LEU A 77 -20.98 -5.35 -26.99
C LEU A 77 -20.66 -3.98 -27.57
N LEU A 78 -20.50 -3.85 -28.89
CA LEU A 78 -20.28 -2.57 -29.56
C LEU A 78 -21.40 -1.54 -29.29
N LEU A 79 -22.64 -1.99 -29.13
CA LEU A 79 -23.78 -1.10 -28.86
C LEU A 79 -23.92 -0.72 -27.38
N LEU A 80 -23.39 -1.56 -26.47
CA LEU A 80 -23.43 -1.31 -25.02
C LEU A 80 -22.32 -0.36 -24.56
N LEU A 81 -21.14 -0.45 -25.18
CA LEU A 81 -19.96 0.33 -24.80
C LEU A 81 -20.20 1.86 -24.71
N PRO A 82 -20.87 2.53 -25.68
CA PRO A 82 -21.11 3.97 -25.60
C PRO A 82 -21.95 4.37 -24.38
N LEU A 83 -22.96 3.57 -24.03
CA LEU A 83 -23.83 3.82 -22.87
C LEU A 83 -23.05 3.68 -21.56
N VAL A 84 -22.17 2.68 -21.51
CA VAL A 84 -21.28 2.47 -20.36
C VAL A 84 -20.32 3.65 -20.21
N LEU A 85 -19.75 4.15 -21.29
CA LEU A 85 -18.85 5.31 -21.23
C LEU A 85 -19.54 6.57 -20.68
N ILE A 86 -20.76 6.86 -21.15
CA ILE A 86 -21.56 7.99 -20.64
C ILE A 86 -21.78 7.84 -19.14
N LEU A 87 -22.16 6.64 -18.67
CA LEU A 87 -22.31 6.36 -17.26
C LEU A 87 -21.00 6.54 -16.48
N GLN A 88 -19.87 6.06 -17.01
CA GLN A 88 -18.56 6.17 -16.36
C GLN A 88 -18.14 7.64 -16.18
N VAL A 89 -18.34 8.48 -17.20
CA VAL A 89 -18.05 9.92 -17.13
C VAL A 89 -18.93 10.60 -16.09
N LEU A 90 -20.23 10.28 -16.06
CA LEU A 90 -21.16 10.83 -15.06
C LEU A 90 -20.75 10.42 -13.65
N MET A 91 -20.49 9.13 -13.43
CA MET A 91 -20.05 8.62 -12.12
C MET A 91 -18.77 9.29 -11.65
N LEU A 92 -17.80 9.52 -12.54
CA LEU A 92 -16.55 10.19 -12.19
C LEU A 92 -16.77 11.65 -11.80
N ARG A 93 -17.61 12.39 -12.54
CA ARG A 93 -17.92 13.80 -12.23
C ARG A 93 -18.72 13.99 -10.94
N THR A 94 -19.47 12.98 -10.51
CA THR A 94 -20.27 13.02 -9.27
C THR A 94 -19.66 12.25 -8.10
N VAL A 95 -18.49 11.63 -8.25
CA VAL A 95 -17.94 10.73 -7.22
C VAL A 95 -17.70 11.43 -5.88
N ARG A 96 -17.28 12.70 -5.90
CA ARG A 96 -16.96 13.45 -4.67
C ARG A 96 -18.19 13.74 -3.82
N LEU A 97 -19.35 13.93 -4.45
CA LEU A 97 -20.65 14.01 -3.77
C LEU A 97 -20.99 12.70 -3.06
N LEU A 98 -20.65 11.55 -3.64
CA LEU A 98 -20.93 10.24 -3.05
C LEU A 98 -20.00 9.92 -1.87
N LEU A 99 -18.79 10.48 -1.90
CA LEU A 99 -17.78 10.31 -0.85
C LEU A 99 -17.90 11.36 0.27
N ASP A 100 -18.82 12.33 0.15
CA ASP A 100 -18.99 13.44 1.09
C ASP A 100 -17.70 14.25 1.34
N VAL A 101 -16.86 14.38 0.30
CA VAL A 101 -15.59 15.11 0.38
C VAL A 101 -15.83 16.59 0.11
N SER A 102 -15.31 17.45 0.99
CA SER A 102 -15.52 18.90 0.92
C SER A 102 -14.70 19.58 -0.19
N ALA A 103 -15.04 20.85 -0.48
CA ALA A 103 -14.33 21.65 -1.48
C ALA A 103 -12.84 21.77 -1.12
N SER A 104 -11.95 21.59 -2.11
CA SER A 104 -10.49 21.72 -1.92
C SER A 104 -9.83 20.71 -0.95
N GLU A 105 -10.59 19.82 -0.32
CA GLU A 105 -10.07 18.69 0.47
C GLU A 105 -9.52 17.60 -0.45
N PHE A 106 -8.49 16.86 -0.04
CA PHE A 106 -8.01 15.73 -0.83
C PHE A 106 -8.79 14.45 -0.54
N VAL A 107 -9.16 13.70 -1.59
CA VAL A 107 -9.85 12.41 -1.43
C VAL A 107 -8.93 11.41 -0.73
N PRO A 108 -9.35 10.72 0.34
CA PRO A 108 -8.54 9.67 0.96
C PRO A 108 -8.08 8.63 -0.06
N LEU A 109 -6.80 8.20 0.02
CA LEU A 109 -6.21 7.32 -0.99
C LEU A 109 -6.99 6.01 -1.17
N GLY A 110 -7.51 5.42 -0.09
CA GLY A 110 -8.33 4.22 -0.14
C GLY A 110 -9.63 4.41 -0.95
N GLU A 111 -10.29 5.56 -0.79
CA GLU A 111 -11.51 5.91 -1.52
C GLU A 111 -11.22 6.22 -2.99
N LEU A 112 -10.08 6.86 -3.28
CA LEU A 112 -9.59 7.07 -4.64
C LEU A 112 -9.41 5.72 -5.37
N PHE A 113 -8.71 4.77 -4.73
CA PHE A 113 -8.51 3.44 -5.31
C PHE A 113 -9.83 2.71 -5.53
N LEU A 114 -10.72 2.70 -4.53
CA LEU A 114 -12.01 2.04 -4.62
C LEU A 114 -12.88 2.66 -5.73
N SER A 115 -12.92 3.99 -5.80
CA SER A 115 -13.69 4.73 -6.79
C SER A 115 -13.23 4.42 -8.21
N LEU A 116 -11.94 4.54 -8.49
CA LEU A 116 -11.39 4.22 -9.81
C LEU A 116 -11.58 2.74 -10.16
N PHE A 117 -11.42 1.84 -9.17
CA PHE A 117 -11.64 0.42 -9.36
C PHE A 117 -13.08 0.11 -9.77
N LEU A 118 -14.08 0.74 -9.13
CA LEU A 118 -15.49 0.52 -9.44
C LEU A 118 -15.94 1.20 -10.74
N ILE A 119 -15.53 2.45 -10.96
CA ILE A 119 -15.97 3.24 -12.12
C ILE A 119 -15.43 2.65 -13.42
N VAL A 120 -14.18 2.17 -13.43
CA VAL A 120 -13.57 1.59 -14.62
C VAL A 120 -14.10 0.18 -14.94
N ALA A 121 -14.63 -0.53 -13.94
CA ALA A 121 -15.05 -1.93 -14.03
C ALA A 121 -15.94 -2.29 -15.25
N PRO A 122 -17.10 -1.64 -15.49
CA PRO A 122 -18.03 -2.09 -16.52
C PRO A 122 -17.44 -1.98 -17.94
N GLY A 123 -16.74 -0.88 -18.26
CA GLY A 123 -16.13 -0.68 -19.58
C GLY A 123 -14.99 -1.66 -19.86
N SER A 124 -14.05 -1.78 -18.92
CA SER A 124 -12.89 -2.66 -19.07
C SER A 124 -13.26 -4.14 -19.05
N LEU A 125 -14.24 -4.55 -18.25
CA LEU A 125 -14.73 -5.93 -18.23
C LEU A 125 -15.31 -6.34 -19.59
N LEU A 126 -16.12 -5.46 -20.20
CA LEU A 126 -16.71 -5.70 -21.51
C LEU A 126 -15.63 -5.76 -22.60
N LEU A 127 -14.66 -4.85 -22.58
CA LEU A 127 -13.52 -4.89 -23.50
C LEU A 127 -12.72 -6.20 -23.36
N GLY A 128 -12.61 -6.73 -22.13
CA GLY A 128 -11.97 -8.01 -21.84
C GLY A 128 -12.65 -9.22 -22.48
N PHE A 129 -13.94 -9.11 -22.82
CA PHE A 129 -14.66 -10.14 -23.56
C PHE A 129 -14.33 -10.15 -25.06
N ALA A 130 -14.01 -8.99 -25.64
CA ALA A 130 -13.97 -8.84 -27.08
C ALA A 130 -12.90 -9.70 -27.76
N PHE A 131 -11.69 -9.74 -27.21
CA PHE A 131 -10.55 -10.42 -27.83
C PHE A 131 -10.70 -11.95 -27.86
N PRO A 132 -11.02 -12.67 -26.75
CA PRO A 132 -11.20 -14.13 -26.81
C PRO A 132 -12.39 -14.55 -27.69
N LEU A 133 -13.47 -13.75 -27.70
CA LEU A 133 -14.62 -13.99 -28.58
C LEU A 133 -14.23 -13.84 -30.05
N ALA A 134 -13.47 -12.80 -30.42
CA ALA A 134 -13.03 -12.59 -31.79
C ALA A 134 -12.02 -13.66 -32.26
N CYS A 135 -11.11 -14.12 -31.39
CA CYS A 135 -10.24 -15.27 -31.66
C CYS A 135 -11.05 -16.54 -31.97
N LYS A 136 -12.14 -16.78 -31.24
CA LYS A 136 -13.03 -17.90 -31.51
C LYS A 136 -13.70 -17.78 -32.88
N VAL A 137 -14.27 -16.62 -33.22
CA VAL A 137 -14.90 -16.45 -34.53
C VAL A 137 -13.90 -16.69 -35.66
N LEU A 138 -12.67 -16.18 -35.56
CA LEU A 138 -11.66 -16.43 -36.60
C LEU A 138 -11.38 -17.93 -36.78
N ARG A 139 -11.27 -18.70 -35.67
CA ARG A 139 -11.09 -20.15 -35.72
C ARG A 139 -12.27 -20.86 -36.39
N ASP A 140 -13.50 -20.52 -35.98
CA ASP A 140 -14.71 -21.17 -36.50
C ASP A 140 -14.87 -20.94 -38.02
N TYR A 141 -14.31 -19.86 -38.56
CA TYR A 141 -14.33 -19.53 -40.00
C TYR A 141 -13.09 -20.00 -40.79
N ALA A 142 -11.94 -20.23 -40.14
CA ALA A 142 -10.71 -20.67 -40.79
C ALA A 142 -10.72 -22.19 -41.11
N GLY A 143 -11.63 -22.97 -40.51
CA GLY A 143 -11.66 -24.44 -40.64
C GLY A 143 -10.55 -25.12 -39.83
N ASP A 144 -10.36 -26.43 -40.01
CA ASP A 144 -9.32 -27.25 -39.36
C ASP A 144 -7.89 -26.96 -39.90
N GLY A 145 -7.54 -25.68 -40.04
CA GLY A 145 -6.16 -25.25 -40.26
C GLY A 145 -5.27 -25.66 -39.09
N GLY A 146 -4.05 -26.15 -39.38
CA GLY A 146 -3.13 -26.64 -38.36
C GLY A 146 -2.76 -25.57 -37.32
N ASN A 147 -2.24 -25.99 -36.15
CA ASN A 147 -1.89 -25.11 -35.02
C ASN A 147 -1.03 -23.87 -35.39
N GLN A 148 -0.24 -23.92 -36.47
CA GLN A 148 0.55 -22.79 -36.95
C GLN A 148 -0.29 -21.66 -37.59
N GLU A 149 -1.39 -21.98 -38.25
CA GLU A 149 -2.28 -20.98 -38.85
C GLU A 149 -3.09 -20.24 -37.78
N THR A 150 -3.51 -20.97 -36.75
CA THR A 150 -4.20 -20.43 -35.57
C THR A 150 -3.36 -19.37 -34.84
N VAL A 151 -2.09 -19.66 -34.54
CA VAL A 151 -1.18 -18.69 -33.89
C VAL A 151 -1.01 -17.44 -34.74
N ARG A 152 -0.90 -17.60 -36.07
CA ARG A 152 -0.75 -16.48 -37.02
C ARG A 152 -1.97 -15.57 -37.03
N ASP A 153 -3.18 -16.13 -37.01
CA ASP A 153 -4.41 -15.34 -37.05
C ASP A 153 -4.70 -14.65 -35.71
N ILE A 154 -4.38 -15.28 -34.57
CA ILE A 154 -4.41 -14.63 -33.25
C ILE A 154 -3.42 -13.47 -33.21
N SER A 155 -2.18 -13.66 -33.70
CA SER A 155 -1.19 -12.57 -33.77
C SER A 155 -1.65 -11.41 -34.66
N ARG A 156 -2.29 -11.69 -35.81
CA ARG A 156 -2.86 -10.64 -36.68
C ARG A 156 -3.99 -9.87 -36.01
N LEU A 157 -4.81 -10.54 -35.21
CA LEU A 157 -5.89 -9.89 -34.48
C LEU A 157 -5.34 -8.94 -33.41
N TYR A 158 -4.31 -9.38 -32.69
CA TYR A 158 -3.58 -8.54 -31.73
C TYR A 158 -2.94 -7.32 -32.39
N ILE A 159 -2.34 -7.49 -33.58
CA ILE A 159 -1.82 -6.37 -34.37
C ILE A 159 -2.93 -5.39 -34.76
N ALA A 160 -4.10 -5.88 -35.16
CA ALA A 160 -5.23 -5.02 -35.52
C ALA A 160 -5.76 -4.19 -34.33
N ASP A 161 -5.81 -4.79 -33.14
CA ASP A 161 -6.21 -4.12 -31.90
C ASP A 161 -5.25 -2.97 -31.55
N ALA A 162 -3.95 -3.25 -31.57
CA ALA A 162 -2.91 -2.27 -31.28
C ALA A 162 -2.78 -1.17 -32.34
N LEU A 163 -2.96 -1.48 -33.64
CA LEU A 163 -3.07 -0.45 -34.68
C LEU A 163 -4.31 0.43 -34.48
N GLY A 164 -5.41 -0.18 -34.04
CA GLY A 164 -6.59 0.53 -33.58
C GLY A 164 -6.26 1.51 -32.46
N ALA A 165 -5.58 1.04 -31.41
CA ALA A 165 -5.16 1.88 -30.28
C ALA A 165 -4.25 3.04 -30.71
N LEU A 166 -3.31 2.82 -31.63
CA LEU A 166 -2.49 3.90 -32.21
C LEU A 166 -3.36 4.94 -32.93
N LEU A 167 -4.26 4.49 -33.81
CA LEU A 167 -5.16 5.40 -34.54
C LEU A 167 -6.04 6.19 -33.58
N GLY A 168 -6.58 5.54 -32.54
CA GLY A 168 -7.35 6.19 -31.48
C GLY A 168 -6.52 7.24 -30.73
N GLY A 169 -5.26 6.92 -30.37
CA GLY A 169 -4.35 7.84 -29.68
C GLY A 169 -3.98 9.05 -30.53
N VAL A 170 -3.63 8.84 -31.81
CA VAL A 170 -3.31 9.92 -32.77
C VAL A 170 -4.53 10.81 -33.03
N LEU A 171 -5.70 10.22 -33.31
CA LEU A 171 -6.93 10.97 -33.52
C LEU A 171 -7.33 11.74 -32.27
N PHE A 172 -7.21 11.13 -31.09
CA PHE A 172 -7.51 11.83 -29.84
C PHE A 172 -6.59 13.05 -29.67
N THR A 173 -5.27 12.84 -29.64
CA THR A 173 -4.27 13.90 -29.39
C THR A 173 -4.36 15.06 -30.39
N PHE A 174 -4.41 14.79 -31.70
CA PHE A 174 -4.29 15.85 -32.71
C PHE A 174 -5.62 16.39 -33.24
N VAL A 175 -6.71 15.61 -33.16
CA VAL A 175 -8.00 15.99 -33.73
C VAL A 175 -9.01 16.26 -32.64
N PHE A 176 -9.23 15.30 -31.74
CA PHE A 176 -10.32 15.43 -30.78
C PHE A 176 -10.03 16.52 -29.76
N ILE A 177 -8.87 16.54 -29.10
CA ILE A 177 -8.56 17.57 -28.09
C ILE A 177 -8.64 18.99 -28.64
N GLN A 178 -8.12 19.22 -29.84
CA GLN A 178 -7.97 20.57 -30.40
C GLN A 178 -9.26 21.10 -31.06
N TRP A 179 -10.08 20.21 -31.63
CA TRP A 179 -11.21 20.60 -32.49
C TRP A 179 -12.57 20.16 -31.96
N LEU A 180 -12.63 19.16 -31.08
CA LEU A 180 -13.89 18.59 -30.57
C LEU A 180 -13.92 18.60 -29.04
N GLY A 181 -15.04 19.04 -28.46
CA GLY A 181 -15.27 18.88 -27.02
C GLY A 181 -15.37 17.40 -26.60
N ILE A 182 -15.44 17.17 -25.28
CA ILE A 182 -15.64 15.83 -24.71
C ILE A 182 -16.95 15.21 -25.25
N THR A 183 -18.05 15.97 -25.26
CA THR A 183 -19.34 15.48 -25.76
C THR A 183 -19.32 15.17 -27.26
N ALA A 184 -18.72 16.02 -28.10
CA ALA A 184 -18.57 15.72 -29.53
C ALA A 184 -17.75 14.45 -29.77
N THR A 185 -16.68 14.24 -28.97
CA THR A 185 -15.88 13.01 -28.99
C THR A 185 -16.71 11.77 -28.63
N LEU A 186 -17.57 11.86 -27.61
CA LEU A 186 -18.54 10.82 -27.26
C LEU A 186 -19.52 10.55 -28.42
N GLY A 187 -20.01 11.60 -29.09
CA GLY A 187 -20.89 11.47 -30.26
C GLY A 187 -20.24 10.72 -31.43
N VAL A 188 -19.02 11.11 -31.81
CA VAL A 188 -18.26 10.49 -32.92
C VAL A 188 -17.91 9.03 -32.61
N THR A 189 -17.46 8.72 -31.39
CA THR A 189 -17.14 7.34 -30.99
C THR A 189 -18.40 6.46 -30.95
N THR A 190 -19.52 6.98 -30.46
CA THR A 190 -20.83 6.31 -30.49
C THR A 190 -21.25 5.97 -31.91
N LEU A 191 -21.11 6.94 -32.83
CA LEU A 191 -21.42 6.75 -34.25
C LEU A 191 -20.56 5.65 -34.89
N LEU A 192 -19.25 5.68 -34.65
CA LEU A 192 -18.30 4.68 -35.20
C LEU A 192 -18.63 3.26 -34.72
N LEU A 193 -18.91 3.07 -33.43
CA LEU A 193 -19.28 1.77 -32.87
C LEU A 193 -20.62 1.28 -33.42
N ALA A 194 -21.62 2.16 -33.52
CA ALA A 194 -22.93 1.84 -34.04
C ALA A 194 -22.90 1.42 -35.52
N VAL A 195 -22.16 2.16 -36.36
CA VAL A 195 -21.96 1.83 -37.79
C VAL A 195 -21.23 0.49 -37.95
N THR A 196 -20.26 0.20 -37.08
CA THR A 196 -19.52 -1.06 -37.09
C THR A 196 -20.42 -2.24 -36.72
N ALA A 197 -21.25 -2.07 -35.69
CA ALA A 197 -22.26 -3.05 -35.29
C ALA A 197 -23.28 -3.34 -36.41
N LEU A 198 -23.68 -2.32 -37.18
CA LEU A 198 -24.55 -2.49 -38.36
C LEU A 198 -23.88 -3.34 -39.44
N LYS A 199 -22.58 -3.16 -39.70
CA LYS A 199 -21.82 -3.93 -40.69
C LYS A 199 -21.59 -5.40 -40.27
N LEU A 200 -21.57 -5.69 -38.98
CA LEU A 200 -21.40 -7.04 -38.43
C LEU A 200 -22.67 -7.90 -38.53
N LYS A 201 -23.87 -7.31 -38.43
CA LYS A 201 -25.13 -8.05 -38.51
C LYS A 201 -25.33 -8.66 -39.92
N ARG A 202 -25.74 -9.94 -39.96
CA ARG A 202 -26.06 -10.69 -41.19
C ARG A 202 -27.46 -11.34 -41.04
N GLY A 203 -28.31 -11.21 -42.06
CA GLY A 203 -29.66 -11.81 -42.08
C GLY A 203 -30.72 -11.11 -41.20
N ASN A 204 -31.93 -11.72 -41.12
CA ASN A 204 -33.11 -11.23 -40.39
C ASN A 204 -33.09 -11.50 -38.86
N ALA A 205 -32.02 -12.09 -38.31
CA ALA A 205 -32.01 -12.63 -36.94
C ALA A 205 -31.80 -11.59 -35.80
N GLY A 206 -32.03 -10.29 -36.05
CA GLY A 206 -32.02 -9.30 -34.97
C GLY A 206 -32.30 -7.88 -35.44
N SER A 207 -33.09 -7.14 -34.67
CA SER A 207 -33.48 -5.76 -34.97
C SER A 207 -32.25 -4.87 -35.20
N ARG A 208 -32.18 -4.18 -36.35
CA ARG A 208 -31.11 -3.19 -36.67
C ARG A 208 -31.36 -1.85 -35.99
N TRP A 209 -32.59 -1.61 -35.53
CA TRP A 209 -33.03 -0.35 -34.94
C TRP A 209 -32.13 0.18 -33.81
N PRO A 210 -31.66 -0.62 -32.82
CA PRO A 210 -30.81 -0.10 -31.76
C PRO A 210 -29.51 0.53 -32.27
N ALA A 211 -28.92 -0.03 -33.32
CA ALA A 211 -27.70 0.49 -33.92
C ALA A 211 -27.96 1.72 -34.80
N ILE A 212 -29.11 1.80 -35.46
CA ILE A 212 -29.52 3.01 -36.19
C ILE A 212 -29.82 4.14 -35.21
N LEU A 213 -30.56 3.87 -34.14
CA LEU A 213 -30.88 4.85 -33.09
C LEU A 213 -29.62 5.40 -32.43
N LEU A 214 -28.66 4.53 -32.06
CA LEU A 214 -27.39 4.97 -31.50
C LEU A 214 -26.52 5.74 -32.51
N ALA A 215 -26.55 5.38 -33.79
CA ALA A 215 -25.85 6.14 -34.83
C ALA A 215 -26.45 7.55 -34.99
N VAL A 216 -27.79 7.66 -35.02
CA VAL A 216 -28.49 8.95 -35.09
C VAL A 216 -28.23 9.77 -33.82
N LEU A 217 -28.28 9.15 -32.64
CA LEU A 217 -27.98 9.82 -31.37
C LEU A 217 -26.53 10.33 -31.35
N GLY A 218 -25.56 9.51 -31.74
CA GLY A 218 -24.15 9.91 -31.83
C GLY A 218 -23.95 11.08 -32.79
N LEU A 219 -24.67 11.10 -33.92
CA LEU A 219 -24.66 12.22 -34.86
C LEU A 219 -25.27 13.49 -34.26
N ILE A 220 -26.40 13.38 -33.54
CA ILE A 220 -27.06 14.51 -32.86
C ILE A 220 -26.15 15.10 -31.79
N ILE A 221 -25.53 14.26 -30.96
CA ILE A 221 -24.61 14.70 -29.90
C ILE A 221 -23.40 15.42 -30.52
N ALA A 222 -22.91 14.96 -31.67
CA ALA A 222 -21.78 15.58 -32.37
C ALA A 222 -22.13 16.87 -33.13
N LEU A 223 -23.40 17.32 -33.15
CA LEU A 223 -23.77 18.55 -33.83
C LEU A 223 -23.14 19.78 -33.16
N PRO A 224 -22.63 20.77 -33.93
CA PRO A 224 -21.96 21.95 -33.39
C PRO A 224 -22.80 22.83 -32.45
N VAL A 225 -24.13 22.70 -32.46
CA VAL A 225 -25.03 23.43 -31.56
C VAL A 225 -25.31 22.65 -30.27
N VAL A 226 -25.38 21.30 -30.37
CA VAL A 226 -25.78 20.43 -29.26
C VAL A 226 -24.59 20.11 -28.35
N SER A 227 -23.43 19.81 -28.94
CA SER A 227 -22.23 19.45 -28.16
C SER A 227 -21.79 20.56 -27.20
N PRO A 228 -21.62 21.84 -27.61
CA PRO A 228 -21.18 22.89 -26.67
C PRO A 228 -22.20 23.14 -25.54
N TRP A 229 -23.50 23.00 -25.83
CA TRP A 229 -24.54 23.11 -24.81
C TRP A 229 -24.43 21.98 -23.78
N LEU A 230 -24.26 20.72 -24.23
CA LEU A 230 -24.04 19.58 -23.35
C LEU A 230 -22.74 19.72 -22.54
N ASP A 231 -21.65 20.15 -23.18
CA ASP A 231 -20.36 20.37 -22.51
C ASP A 231 -20.52 21.37 -21.36
N ARG A 232 -21.22 22.51 -21.58
CA ARG A 232 -21.46 23.51 -20.53
C ARG A 232 -22.25 22.93 -19.36
N GLN A 233 -23.31 22.15 -19.61
CA GLN A 233 -24.10 21.53 -18.54
C GLN A 233 -23.29 20.49 -17.75
N MET A 234 -22.56 19.63 -18.46
CA MET A 234 -21.68 18.64 -17.85
C MET A 234 -20.58 19.32 -17.02
N GLU A 235 -20.08 20.47 -17.47
CA GLU A 235 -19.07 21.25 -16.77
C GLU A 235 -19.60 21.88 -15.49
N THR A 236 -20.78 22.47 -15.54
CA THR A 236 -21.44 23.02 -14.34
C THR A 236 -21.68 21.92 -13.30
N LEU A 237 -22.09 20.72 -13.73
CA LEU A 237 -22.22 19.57 -12.85
C LEU A 237 -20.88 19.25 -12.17
N ARG A 238 -19.80 19.04 -12.95
CA ARG A 238 -18.46 18.76 -12.41
C ARG A 238 -17.97 19.85 -11.47
N PHE A 239 -18.13 21.12 -11.84
CA PHE A 239 -17.66 22.23 -11.02
C PHE A 239 -18.41 22.34 -9.69
N SER A 240 -19.73 22.10 -9.70
CA SER A 240 -20.55 22.11 -8.47
C SER A 240 -20.14 21.05 -7.45
N THR A 241 -19.54 19.94 -7.89
CA THR A 241 -19.03 18.89 -7.00
C THR A 241 -17.62 19.20 -6.50
N LEU A 242 -16.83 19.94 -7.27
CA LEU A 242 -15.45 20.29 -6.91
C LEU A 242 -15.37 21.48 -5.97
N GLN A 243 -16.18 22.51 -6.24
CA GLN A 243 -16.13 23.81 -5.56
C GLN A 243 -17.54 24.31 -5.23
N PRO A 244 -18.28 23.60 -4.36
CA PRO A 244 -19.61 24.05 -3.92
C PRO A 244 -19.55 25.46 -3.33
N GLY A 245 -20.42 26.35 -3.81
CA GLY A 245 -20.51 27.73 -3.36
C GLY A 245 -19.79 28.77 -4.23
N LEU A 246 -18.94 28.34 -5.17
CA LEU A 246 -18.36 29.21 -6.20
C LEU A 246 -19.26 29.26 -7.45
N GLU A 247 -19.47 30.44 -8.01
CA GLU A 247 -20.21 30.61 -9.27
C GLU A 247 -19.28 30.44 -10.47
N LEU A 248 -19.56 29.47 -11.36
CA LEU A 248 -18.74 29.22 -12.55
C LEU A 248 -19.02 30.26 -13.65
N PHE A 249 -18.02 31.07 -13.99
CA PHE A 249 -18.10 32.05 -15.08
C PHE A 249 -17.73 31.43 -16.42
N ASP A 250 -16.51 30.90 -16.55
CA ASP A 250 -16.03 30.25 -17.78
C ASP A 250 -15.15 29.05 -17.45
N ALA A 251 -15.01 28.14 -18.41
CA ALA A 251 -14.13 26.99 -18.30
C ALA A 251 -13.56 26.67 -19.67
N THR A 252 -12.30 26.24 -19.70
CA THR A 252 -11.63 25.82 -20.92
C THR A 252 -10.73 24.64 -20.63
N GLU A 253 -10.67 23.70 -21.57
CA GLU A 253 -9.64 22.68 -21.60
C GLU A 253 -8.54 23.12 -22.55
N THR A 254 -7.31 23.07 -22.10
CA THR A 254 -6.12 23.37 -22.90
C THR A 254 -5.25 22.13 -23.02
N ARG A 255 -4.13 22.24 -23.73
CA ARG A 255 -3.14 21.15 -23.81
C ARG A 255 -2.45 20.84 -22.48
N TYR A 256 -2.53 21.74 -21.50
CA TYR A 256 -1.87 21.62 -20.20
C TYR A 256 -2.79 21.05 -19.11
N GLY A 257 -4.09 21.31 -19.21
CA GLY A 257 -5.05 20.82 -18.24
C GLY A 257 -6.42 21.48 -18.41
N HIS A 258 -7.19 21.47 -17.32
CA HIS A 258 -8.48 22.12 -17.24
C HIS A 258 -8.39 23.39 -16.39
N LEU A 259 -8.87 24.50 -16.93
CA LEU A 259 -9.00 25.77 -16.22
C LEU A 259 -10.47 26.14 -16.07
N ALA A 260 -10.90 26.39 -14.84
CA ALA A 260 -12.18 27.03 -14.52
C ALA A 260 -11.94 28.41 -13.90
N ILE A 261 -12.79 29.35 -14.27
CA ILE A 261 -12.83 30.72 -13.75
C ILE A 261 -14.15 30.85 -13.02
N ALA A 262 -14.08 31.12 -11.72
CA ALA A 262 -15.24 31.22 -10.87
C ALA A 262 -15.16 32.48 -9.99
N GLY A 263 -16.25 32.81 -9.32
CA GLY A 263 -16.27 33.96 -8.42
C GLY A 263 -17.08 33.76 -7.15
N PHE A 264 -16.70 34.54 -6.14
CA PHE A 264 -17.39 34.65 -4.86
C PHE A 264 -17.15 36.04 -4.27
N GLY A 265 -18.21 36.72 -3.82
CA GLY A 265 -18.08 37.97 -3.07
C GLY A 265 -17.31 39.10 -3.76
N GLY A 266 -17.30 39.15 -5.10
CA GLY A 266 -16.54 40.14 -5.89
C GLY A 266 -15.07 39.78 -6.16
N GLN A 267 -14.61 38.63 -5.65
CA GLN A 267 -13.33 38.02 -6.03
C GLN A 267 -13.52 37.03 -7.18
N THR A 268 -12.52 36.95 -8.05
CA THR A 268 -12.40 35.92 -9.09
C THR A 268 -11.36 34.90 -8.66
N THR A 269 -11.68 33.63 -8.78
CA THR A 269 -10.85 32.49 -8.41
C THR A 269 -10.56 31.66 -9.66
N LEU A 270 -9.27 31.37 -9.88
CA LEU A 270 -8.80 30.44 -10.88
C LEU A 270 -8.69 29.05 -10.26
N VAL A 271 -9.35 28.09 -10.88
CA VAL A 271 -9.34 26.68 -10.48
C VAL A 271 -8.65 25.88 -11.58
N ASN A 272 -7.46 25.35 -11.29
CA ASN A 272 -6.67 24.56 -12.24
C ASN A 272 -6.74 23.07 -11.84
N ASN A 273 -7.16 22.21 -12.77
CA ASN A 273 -7.37 20.77 -12.55
C ASN A 273 -8.17 20.47 -11.27
N GLY A 274 -9.20 21.26 -11.02
CA GLY A 274 -10.09 21.13 -9.87
C GLY A 274 -9.61 21.77 -8.55
N GLN A 275 -8.33 22.14 -8.45
CA GLN A 275 -7.77 22.83 -7.28
C GLN A 275 -7.79 24.34 -7.45
N VAL A 276 -8.05 25.07 -6.37
CA VAL A 276 -7.89 26.52 -6.34
C VAL A 276 -6.40 26.83 -6.54
N ALA A 277 -6.09 27.46 -7.66
CA ALA A 277 -4.74 27.90 -7.97
C ALA A 277 -4.48 29.29 -7.37
N GLU A 278 -5.42 30.21 -7.56
CA GLU A 278 -5.27 31.61 -7.19
C GLU A 278 -6.62 32.32 -7.06
N SER A 279 -6.71 33.31 -6.17
CA SER A 279 -7.87 34.21 -6.04
C SER A 279 -7.41 35.67 -6.11
N PHE A 280 -8.16 36.51 -6.81
CA PHE A 280 -7.85 37.93 -6.97
C PHE A 280 -9.13 38.79 -7.07
N PRO A 281 -9.09 40.08 -6.68
CA PRO A 281 -7.94 40.81 -6.15
C PRO A 281 -7.72 40.62 -4.64
N LEU A 282 -6.45 40.50 -4.22
CA LEU A 282 -6.01 40.45 -2.81
C LEU A 282 -4.96 41.55 -2.55
N PRO A 283 -5.35 42.84 -2.57
CA PRO A 283 -4.41 43.95 -2.64
C PRO A 283 -3.51 44.07 -1.40
N LEU A 284 -3.98 43.68 -0.22
CA LEU A 284 -3.17 43.77 1.01
C LEU A 284 -2.06 42.72 1.03
N GLU A 285 -2.38 41.45 0.74
CA GLU A 285 -1.40 40.35 0.69
C GLU A 285 -0.36 40.57 -0.39
N ILE A 286 -0.76 41.04 -1.58
CA ILE A 286 0.15 41.31 -2.69
C ILE A 286 1.11 42.47 -2.37
N ARG A 287 0.64 43.55 -1.75
CA ARG A 287 1.50 44.66 -1.29
C ARG A 287 2.50 44.19 -0.23
N GLN A 288 2.04 43.40 0.73
CA GLN A 288 2.88 42.80 1.76
C GLN A 288 3.98 41.92 1.13
N GLN A 289 3.60 41.07 0.18
CA GLN A 289 4.51 40.16 -0.50
C GLN A 289 5.52 40.94 -1.36
N ALA A 290 5.09 41.94 -2.12
CA ALA A 290 5.98 42.80 -2.91
C ALA A 290 6.98 43.55 -2.02
N ALA A 291 6.54 44.11 -0.89
CA ALA A 291 7.40 44.77 0.08
C ALA A 291 8.47 43.82 0.63
N TYR A 292 8.09 42.62 1.06
CA TYR A 292 9.05 41.63 1.55
C TYR A 292 10.07 41.22 0.47
N LEU A 293 9.60 40.87 -0.73
CA LEU A 293 10.48 40.42 -1.82
C LEU A 293 11.47 41.50 -2.28
N MET A 294 10.99 42.75 -2.42
CA MET A 294 11.83 43.87 -2.85
C MET A 294 12.80 44.34 -1.75
N SER A 295 12.46 44.17 -0.47
CA SER A 295 13.39 44.41 0.64
C SER A 295 14.48 43.34 0.74
N GLN A 296 14.15 42.07 0.46
CA GLN A 296 15.16 41.01 0.35
C GLN A 296 16.11 41.28 -0.82
N ALA A 297 15.55 41.68 -1.97
CA ALA A 297 16.30 42.04 -3.17
C ALA A 297 16.47 43.56 -3.33
N ALA A 298 16.85 44.27 -2.27
CA ALA A 298 16.99 45.73 -2.28
C ALA A 298 17.83 46.22 -3.48
N GLY A 299 17.29 47.12 -4.30
CA GLY A 299 17.93 47.60 -5.53
C GLY A 299 17.72 46.73 -6.78
N ALA A 300 16.86 45.71 -6.74
CA ALA A 300 16.54 44.87 -7.89
C ALA A 300 15.95 45.68 -9.05
N LYS A 301 16.54 45.54 -10.25
CA LYS A 301 16.12 46.24 -11.47
C LYS A 301 15.47 45.32 -12.50
N ARG A 302 15.91 44.08 -12.59
CA ARG A 302 15.36 43.07 -13.50
C ARG A 302 14.77 41.92 -12.69
N VAL A 303 13.48 41.68 -12.90
CA VAL A 303 12.70 40.67 -12.16
C VAL A 303 12.19 39.62 -13.15
N LEU A 304 12.34 38.34 -12.80
CA LEU A 304 11.74 37.22 -13.52
C LEU A 304 10.70 36.54 -12.63
N LEU A 305 9.46 36.45 -13.10
CA LEU A 305 8.34 35.83 -12.40
C LEU A 305 7.79 34.65 -13.20
N PHE A 306 7.72 33.48 -12.58
CA PHE A 306 7.11 32.29 -13.18
C PHE A 306 5.63 32.18 -12.80
N GLY A 307 4.76 32.39 -13.78
CA GLY A 307 3.30 32.39 -13.64
C GLY A 307 2.76 33.50 -12.73
N GLY A 308 1.46 33.45 -12.45
CA GLY A 308 0.85 34.29 -11.42
C GLY A 308 0.66 35.75 -11.80
N PHE A 309 0.55 36.06 -13.10
CA PHE A 309 0.18 37.42 -13.50
C PHE A 309 -1.17 37.86 -12.92
N ALA A 310 -2.12 36.92 -12.83
CA ALA A 310 -3.48 37.19 -12.36
C ALA A 310 -3.55 37.64 -10.89
N SER A 311 -2.60 37.20 -10.06
CA SER A 311 -2.39 37.64 -8.67
C SER A 311 -2.34 39.16 -8.50
N GLY A 312 -1.79 39.87 -9.50
CA GLY A 312 -1.46 41.29 -9.41
C GLY A 312 -0.04 41.59 -8.87
N LEU A 313 0.77 40.60 -8.51
CA LEU A 313 2.14 40.83 -8.01
C LEU A 313 3.01 41.57 -9.02
N ALA A 314 3.00 41.17 -10.29
CA ALA A 314 3.75 41.86 -11.35
C ALA A 314 3.32 43.33 -11.48
N VAL A 315 2.03 43.62 -11.27
CA VAL A 315 1.46 44.98 -11.32
C VAL A 315 1.91 45.79 -10.12
N GLU A 316 1.94 45.18 -8.94
CA GLU A 316 2.43 45.83 -7.72
C GLU A 316 3.93 46.17 -7.85
N LEU A 317 4.74 45.25 -8.38
CA LEU A 317 6.17 45.44 -8.61
C LEU A 317 6.51 46.61 -9.55
N LEU A 318 5.60 47.02 -10.45
CA LEU A 318 5.81 48.17 -11.34
C LEU A 318 5.92 49.52 -10.60
N HIS A 319 5.50 49.57 -9.34
CA HIS A 319 5.61 50.76 -8.48
C HIS A 319 6.98 50.88 -7.81
N TYR A 320 7.79 49.82 -7.87
CA TYR A 320 9.17 49.81 -7.42
C TYR A 320 10.09 50.31 -8.55
N PRO A 321 11.35 50.71 -8.26
CA PRO A 321 12.30 51.21 -9.26
C PRO A 321 12.89 50.09 -10.16
N VAL A 322 12.01 49.25 -10.71
CA VAL A 322 12.34 48.19 -11.66
C VAL A 322 12.43 48.73 -13.08
N THR A 323 13.36 48.18 -13.85
CA THR A 323 13.58 48.49 -15.28
C THR A 323 12.90 47.49 -16.21
N GLN A 324 12.77 46.23 -15.76
CA GLN A 324 12.16 45.15 -16.54
C GLN A 324 11.57 44.10 -15.59
N ILE A 325 10.35 43.66 -15.90
CA ILE A 325 9.66 42.51 -15.31
C ILE A 325 9.32 41.55 -16.45
N ASP A 326 9.95 40.39 -16.46
CA ASP A 326 9.62 39.30 -17.37
C ASP A 326 8.71 38.30 -16.64
N VAL A 327 7.48 38.14 -17.12
CA VAL A 327 6.51 37.17 -16.60
C VAL A 327 6.40 36.01 -17.58
N VAL A 328 6.69 34.81 -17.12
CA VAL A 328 6.63 33.59 -17.95
C VAL A 328 5.34 32.85 -17.63
N GLU A 329 4.39 32.89 -18.56
CA GLU A 329 3.13 32.14 -18.47
C GLU A 329 3.20 30.96 -19.44
N GLU A 330 2.85 29.75 -18.98
CA GLU A 330 2.99 28.57 -19.82
C GLU A 330 1.87 28.45 -20.87
N ASP A 331 0.64 28.83 -20.48
CA ASP A 331 -0.57 28.59 -21.26
C ASP A 331 -1.18 29.89 -21.78
N GLU A 332 -0.87 30.21 -23.03
CA GLU A 332 -1.42 31.38 -23.72
C GLU A 332 -2.94 31.31 -23.88
N GLN A 333 -3.51 30.12 -24.10
CA GLN A 333 -4.95 29.97 -24.30
C GLN A 333 -5.71 30.23 -22.99
N ALA A 334 -5.21 29.68 -21.89
CA ALA A 334 -5.69 29.96 -20.55
C ALA A 334 -5.57 31.46 -20.22
N PHE A 335 -4.40 32.07 -20.46
CA PHE A 335 -4.17 33.48 -20.16
C PHE A 335 -5.15 34.41 -20.89
N ARG A 336 -5.37 34.18 -22.19
CA ARG A 336 -6.34 34.94 -23.00
C ARG A 336 -7.77 34.81 -22.48
N LYS A 337 -8.12 33.65 -21.90
CA LYS A 337 -9.42 33.39 -21.28
C LYS A 337 -9.60 34.09 -19.93
N VAL A 338 -8.52 34.22 -19.15
CA VAL A 338 -8.53 34.94 -17.86
C VAL A 338 -8.56 36.45 -18.04
N MET A 339 -7.92 36.97 -19.10
CA MET A 339 -7.74 38.41 -19.36
C MET A 339 -9.00 39.28 -19.16
N PRO A 340 -10.22 38.90 -19.60
CA PRO A 340 -11.42 39.70 -19.41
C PRO A 340 -11.85 39.86 -17.94
N TYR A 341 -11.47 38.92 -17.08
CA TYR A 341 -11.82 38.87 -15.66
C TYR A 341 -10.80 39.58 -14.77
N LEU A 342 -9.65 39.98 -15.33
CA LEU A 342 -8.61 40.67 -14.58
C LEU A 342 -9.06 42.08 -14.12
N PRO A 343 -8.60 42.53 -12.94
CA PRO A 343 -8.80 43.90 -12.48
C PRO A 343 -8.35 44.91 -13.55
N GLU A 344 -9.02 46.08 -13.59
CA GLU A 344 -8.72 47.11 -14.58
C GLU A 344 -7.25 47.57 -14.53
N GLN A 345 -6.67 47.67 -13.33
CA GLN A 345 -5.27 48.01 -13.13
C GLN A 345 -4.33 46.99 -13.79
N SER A 346 -4.59 45.69 -13.61
CA SER A 346 -3.80 44.62 -14.22
C SER A 346 -3.90 44.63 -15.74
N ARG A 347 -5.09 44.92 -16.29
CA ARG A 347 -5.27 45.06 -17.75
C ARG A 347 -4.51 46.26 -18.32
N LYS A 348 -4.47 47.39 -17.61
CA LYS A 348 -3.67 48.57 -18.02
C LYS A 348 -2.17 48.30 -17.95
N ALA A 349 -1.72 47.54 -16.95
CA ALA A 349 -0.30 47.20 -16.78
C ALA A 349 0.29 46.41 -17.95
N LEU A 350 -0.54 45.66 -18.71
CA LEU A 350 -0.11 44.96 -19.93
C LEU A 350 0.45 45.88 -21.03
N ALA A 351 0.16 47.18 -20.96
CA ALA A 351 0.70 48.17 -21.89
C ALA A 351 1.98 48.87 -21.36
N ASP A 352 2.41 48.60 -20.12
CA ASP A 352 3.64 49.17 -19.56
C ASP A 352 4.86 48.53 -20.25
N PRO A 353 5.77 49.32 -20.86
CA PRO A 353 6.92 48.79 -21.59
C PRO A 353 7.92 48.04 -20.71
N ARG A 354 7.86 48.21 -19.38
CA ARG A 354 8.71 47.49 -18.42
C ARG A 354 8.22 46.06 -18.19
N LEU A 355 6.95 45.75 -18.48
CA LEU A 355 6.36 44.43 -18.29
C LEU A 355 6.34 43.65 -19.62
N GLN A 356 6.97 42.48 -19.64
CA GLN A 356 6.95 41.58 -20.79
C GLN A 356 6.39 40.22 -20.40
N ILE A 357 5.43 39.72 -21.17
CA ILE A 357 4.85 38.38 -20.97
C ILE A 357 5.41 37.44 -22.04
N HIS A 358 6.00 36.34 -21.59
CA HIS A 358 6.58 35.30 -22.43
C HIS A 358 5.74 34.03 -22.31
N PHE A 359 5.20 33.54 -23.43
CA PHE A 359 4.38 32.32 -23.45
C PHE A 359 5.21 31.07 -23.73
N MET A 360 5.73 30.43 -22.68
CA MET A 360 6.44 29.15 -22.77
C MET A 360 6.63 28.49 -21.39
N ASP A 361 7.02 27.21 -21.37
CA ASP A 361 7.40 26.52 -20.13
C ASP A 361 8.52 27.27 -19.39
N GLY A 362 8.35 27.48 -18.09
CA GLY A 362 9.26 28.31 -17.29
C GLY A 362 10.68 27.76 -17.24
N ARG A 363 10.82 26.45 -17.05
CA ARG A 363 12.13 25.80 -17.03
C ARG A 363 12.81 25.86 -18.41
N ARG A 364 12.05 25.74 -19.49
CA ARG A 364 12.52 25.94 -20.87
C ARG A 364 12.95 27.37 -21.14
N TYR A 365 12.19 28.37 -20.70
CA TYR A 365 12.57 29.78 -20.82
C TYR A 365 13.93 30.00 -20.17
N LEU A 366 14.06 29.60 -18.91
CA LEU A 366 15.28 29.73 -18.13
C LEU A 366 16.51 29.11 -18.82
N ASN A 367 16.35 27.90 -19.37
CA ASN A 367 17.41 27.18 -20.06
C ASN A 367 17.73 27.72 -21.47
N SER A 368 16.80 28.44 -22.09
CA SER A 368 17.00 29.02 -23.42
C SER A 368 17.72 30.37 -23.39
N LEU A 369 17.75 31.01 -22.22
CA LEU A 369 18.46 32.27 -22.03
C LEU A 369 19.97 32.04 -22.21
N PRO A 370 20.68 32.93 -22.94
CA PRO A 370 22.14 32.88 -22.99
C PRO A 370 22.72 32.96 -21.57
N VAL A 371 23.90 32.39 -21.35
CA VAL A 371 24.57 32.47 -20.04
C VAL A 371 25.19 33.86 -19.92
N ALA A 372 24.45 34.79 -19.30
CA ALA A 372 24.97 36.04 -18.77
C ALA A 372 24.23 36.36 -17.45
N GLU A 373 24.80 37.19 -16.59
CA GLU A 373 24.12 37.62 -15.35
C GLU A 373 22.93 38.53 -15.73
N HIS A 374 21.69 38.03 -15.65
CA HIS A 374 20.54 38.73 -16.23
C HIS A 374 19.56 39.30 -15.19
N TYR A 375 19.31 38.62 -14.07
CA TYR A 375 18.21 38.96 -13.16
C TYR A 375 18.66 39.19 -11.71
N ASN A 376 18.13 40.25 -11.09
CA ASN A 376 18.37 40.54 -9.67
C ASN A 376 17.37 39.82 -8.76
N LEU A 377 16.18 39.51 -9.27
CA LEU A 377 15.14 38.81 -8.52
C LEU A 377 14.46 37.77 -9.40
N VAL A 378 14.41 36.52 -8.96
CA VAL A 378 13.71 35.42 -9.63
C VAL A 378 12.68 34.82 -8.68
N LEU A 379 11.43 34.69 -9.13
CA LEU A 379 10.28 34.33 -8.29
C LEU A 379 9.54 33.10 -8.81
N VAL A 380 9.38 32.09 -7.95
CA VAL A 380 8.54 30.90 -8.17
C VAL A 380 7.55 30.78 -7.01
N LEU A 381 6.40 31.45 -7.09
CA LEU A 381 5.47 31.55 -5.96
C LEU A 381 4.17 30.75 -6.14
N ASN A 382 3.85 30.39 -7.39
CA ASN A 382 2.60 29.72 -7.76
C ASN A 382 2.78 28.23 -8.09
N ALA A 383 3.88 27.64 -7.63
CA ALA A 383 4.14 26.20 -7.73
C ALA A 383 4.25 25.57 -6.34
N THR A 384 3.87 24.30 -6.23
CA THR A 384 4.08 23.46 -5.05
C THR A 384 4.67 22.13 -5.48
N PRO A 385 5.63 21.52 -4.76
CA PRO A 385 6.26 20.26 -5.20
C PRO A 385 5.37 19.04 -4.90
N SER A 386 4.16 19.05 -5.44
CA SER A 386 3.07 18.09 -5.19
C SER A 386 2.90 17.02 -6.27
N SER A 387 3.39 17.27 -7.49
CA SER A 387 3.29 16.37 -8.65
C SER A 387 4.57 16.41 -9.48
N ALA A 388 4.75 15.46 -10.41
CA ALA A 388 5.92 15.43 -11.28
C ALA A 388 6.07 16.61 -12.22
N TYR A 389 4.96 17.29 -12.50
CA TYR A 389 4.98 18.51 -13.27
C TYR A 389 5.46 19.69 -12.42
N SER A 390 4.94 19.87 -11.21
CA SER A 390 5.24 21.07 -10.42
C SER A 390 6.54 20.99 -9.62
N ASN A 391 6.99 19.78 -9.24
CA ASN A 391 8.26 19.58 -8.52
C ASN A 391 9.50 19.94 -9.33
N ARG A 392 9.40 20.00 -10.65
CA ARG A 392 10.54 20.33 -11.52
C ARG A 392 11.15 21.71 -11.25
N TYR A 393 10.43 22.58 -10.53
CA TYR A 393 10.87 23.90 -10.05
C TYR A 393 11.56 23.86 -8.68
N PHE A 394 11.67 22.68 -8.06
CA PHE A 394 12.22 22.47 -6.72
C PHE A 394 13.36 21.44 -6.71
N THR A 395 13.88 21.07 -7.89
CA THR A 395 15.00 20.13 -8.03
C THR A 395 16.33 20.86 -8.06
N SER A 396 17.40 20.14 -7.70
CA SER A 396 18.76 20.68 -7.72
C SER A 396 19.17 21.21 -9.10
N GLU A 397 18.71 20.56 -10.17
CA GLU A 397 18.98 20.90 -11.56
C GLU A 397 18.33 22.24 -11.94
N PHE A 398 17.09 22.47 -11.50
CA PHE A 398 16.42 23.76 -11.71
C PHE A 398 17.10 24.89 -10.94
N TYR A 399 17.42 24.69 -9.66
CA TYR A 399 18.13 25.70 -8.87
C TYR A 399 19.50 26.02 -9.44
N GLN A 400 20.22 25.03 -10.00
CA GLN A 400 21.44 25.29 -10.73
C GLN A 400 21.18 26.16 -11.96
N GLY A 401 20.14 25.88 -12.74
CA GLY A 401 19.71 26.74 -13.86
C GLY A 401 19.44 28.17 -13.41
N VAL A 402 18.75 28.36 -12.29
CA VAL A 402 18.49 29.70 -11.70
C VAL A 402 19.79 30.38 -11.33
N ARG A 403 20.71 29.68 -10.66
CA ARG A 403 22.01 30.22 -10.26
C ARG A 403 22.82 30.76 -11.45
N HIS A 404 22.75 30.12 -12.62
CA HIS A 404 23.48 30.58 -13.81
C HIS A 404 22.91 31.87 -14.42
N GLN A 405 21.64 32.21 -14.13
CA GLN A 405 20.95 33.38 -14.67
C GLN A 405 20.81 34.53 -13.65
N LEU A 406 21.11 34.24 -12.39
CA LEU A 406 21.07 35.19 -11.29
C LEU A 406 22.30 36.11 -11.33
N ALA A 407 22.10 37.40 -11.07
CA ALA A 407 23.20 38.32 -10.84
C ALA A 407 24.02 37.90 -9.59
N SER A 408 25.27 38.32 -9.50
CA SER A 408 26.14 38.03 -8.34
C SER A 408 25.52 38.38 -6.97
N ASP A 409 24.67 39.42 -6.92
CA ASP A 409 23.90 39.87 -5.75
C ASP A 409 22.40 39.54 -5.82
N GLY A 410 21.99 38.73 -6.80
CA GLY A 410 20.59 38.45 -7.04
C GLY A 410 19.98 37.51 -5.99
N VAL A 411 18.66 37.50 -5.93
CA VAL A 411 17.87 36.75 -4.97
C VAL A 411 16.87 35.86 -5.71
N PHE A 412 16.78 34.60 -5.31
CA PHE A 412 15.73 33.69 -5.74
C PHE A 412 14.75 33.48 -4.59
N CYS A 413 13.45 33.61 -4.83
CA CYS A 413 12.43 33.31 -3.82
C CYS A 413 11.42 32.26 -4.31
N THR A 414 11.08 31.33 -3.43
CA THR A 414 10.10 30.27 -3.66
C THR A 414 9.22 30.01 -2.45
N ARG A 415 8.01 29.51 -2.68
CA ARG A 415 7.03 29.21 -1.63
C ARG A 415 6.81 27.70 -1.49
N VAL A 416 6.76 27.20 -0.26
CA VAL A 416 6.56 25.78 0.05
C VAL A 416 5.58 25.64 1.21
N SER A 417 4.69 24.64 1.19
CA SER A 417 3.79 24.37 2.31
C SER A 417 4.56 24.12 3.61
N GLY A 418 4.05 24.66 4.72
CA GLY A 418 4.71 24.63 6.03
C GLY A 418 3.71 24.76 7.18
N ALA A 419 4.22 24.96 8.38
CA ALA A 419 3.45 25.26 9.58
C ALA A 419 4.29 26.11 10.55
N SER A 420 3.72 27.14 11.16
CA SER A 420 4.45 28.06 12.04
C SER A 420 4.73 27.50 13.44
N ASN A 421 3.89 26.59 13.95
CA ASN A 421 3.89 26.20 15.37
C ASN A 421 3.97 24.67 15.63
N TYR A 422 3.87 23.83 14.61
CA TYR A 422 4.03 22.37 14.75
C TYR A 422 4.53 21.71 13.47
N LEU A 423 5.65 21.01 13.56
CA LEU A 423 6.22 20.24 12.46
C LEU A 423 6.23 18.75 12.82
N GLY A 424 5.20 18.02 12.40
CA GLY A 424 5.25 16.57 12.34
C GLY A 424 6.44 16.09 11.49
N ARG A 425 6.95 14.89 11.76
CA ARG A 425 8.13 14.32 11.07
C ARG A 425 8.04 14.42 9.53
N THR A 426 6.84 14.26 8.99
CA THR A 426 6.56 14.28 7.55
C THR A 426 6.61 15.68 6.95
N VAL A 427 5.97 16.67 7.58
CA VAL A 427 6.05 18.08 7.14
C VAL A 427 7.49 18.58 7.23
N ARG A 428 8.19 18.25 8.32
CA ARG A 428 9.63 18.55 8.48
C ARG A 428 10.46 17.96 7.33
N SER A 429 10.22 16.69 7.01
CA SER A 429 10.94 16.01 5.93
C SER A 429 10.67 16.66 4.57
N PHE A 430 9.41 17.05 4.29
CA PHE A 430 8.98 17.68 3.05
C PHE A 430 9.65 19.05 2.84
N SER A 431 9.40 20.00 3.75
CA SER A 431 9.94 21.37 3.63
C SER A 431 11.46 21.39 3.84
N GLY A 432 11.98 20.50 4.68
CA GLY A 432 13.41 20.30 4.91
C GLY A 432 14.16 19.78 3.67
N SER A 433 13.54 18.91 2.87
CA SER A 433 14.12 18.45 1.59
C SER A 433 14.30 19.60 0.60
N VAL A 434 13.27 20.45 0.46
CA VAL A 434 13.34 21.63 -0.41
C VAL A 434 14.38 22.63 0.09
N PHE A 435 14.39 22.91 1.39
CA PHE A 435 15.35 23.80 2.03
C PHE A 435 16.80 23.33 1.84
N ARG A 436 17.08 22.04 2.11
CA ARG A 436 18.41 21.44 1.89
C ARG A 436 18.84 21.56 0.42
N THR A 437 17.94 21.20 -0.50
CA THR A 437 18.23 21.23 -1.95
C THR A 437 18.53 22.66 -2.43
N LEU A 438 17.81 23.64 -1.90
CA LEU A 438 18.05 25.05 -2.19
C LEU A 438 19.41 25.52 -1.64
N ARG A 439 19.69 25.21 -0.37
CA ARG A 439 20.94 25.59 0.33
C ARG A 439 22.20 24.98 -0.30
N GLU A 440 22.11 23.78 -0.87
CA GLU A 440 23.21 23.16 -1.61
C GLU A 440 23.63 23.98 -2.85
N VAL A 441 22.71 24.74 -3.46
CA VAL A 441 22.99 25.56 -4.65
C VAL A 441 23.16 27.04 -4.33
N LEU A 442 22.35 27.59 -3.41
CA LEU A 442 22.35 28.97 -2.95
C LEU A 442 22.56 28.99 -1.42
N PRO A 443 23.81 29.15 -0.93
CA PRO A 443 24.17 28.88 0.46
C PRO A 443 23.47 29.73 1.51
N ASN A 444 23.10 30.97 1.18
CA ASN A 444 22.45 31.90 2.10
C ASN A 444 20.95 31.86 1.86
N VAL A 445 20.17 31.35 2.82
CA VAL A 445 18.72 31.23 2.74
C VAL A 445 18.09 31.93 3.94
N ALA A 446 17.10 32.79 3.68
CA ALA A 446 16.20 33.38 4.67
C ALA A 446 14.82 32.71 4.56
N VAL A 447 14.18 32.48 5.70
CA VAL A 447 12.89 31.81 5.83
C VAL A 447 11.89 32.76 6.51
N ALA A 448 10.76 32.99 5.86
CA ALA A 448 9.59 33.57 6.54
C ALA A 448 8.59 32.45 6.92
N PRO A 449 8.22 32.31 8.21
CA PRO A 449 7.28 31.32 8.69
C PRO A 449 5.82 31.64 8.29
N GLY A 450 4.96 30.62 8.38
CA GLY A 450 3.52 30.71 8.07
C GLY A 450 2.95 29.36 7.62
N ASP A 451 1.68 29.36 7.17
CA ASP A 451 1.05 28.19 6.53
C ASP A 451 1.79 27.76 5.25
N ASN A 452 2.50 28.70 4.64
CA ASN A 452 3.51 28.42 3.64
C ASN A 452 4.80 29.15 4.03
N TYR A 453 5.93 28.46 4.00
CA TYR A 453 7.23 29.08 4.12
C TYR A 453 7.59 29.80 2.83
N LEU A 454 8.09 31.02 2.96
CA LEU A 454 8.70 31.77 1.88
C LEU A 454 10.22 31.73 2.04
N PHE A 455 10.88 30.98 1.17
CA PHE A 455 12.34 30.90 1.12
C PHE A 455 12.88 31.92 0.14
N CYS A 456 13.82 32.76 0.59
CA CYS A 456 14.60 33.64 -0.29
C CYS A 456 16.09 33.31 -0.14
N ALA A 457 16.78 33.07 -1.24
CA ALA A 457 18.15 32.59 -1.26
C ALA A 457 19.06 33.36 -2.20
N SER A 458 20.34 33.47 -1.85
CA SER A 458 21.37 34.17 -2.64
C SER A 458 22.75 33.53 -2.49
N THR A 459 23.61 33.75 -3.50
CA THR A 459 25.04 33.47 -3.43
C THR A 459 25.80 34.47 -2.56
N ALA A 460 25.31 35.71 -2.48
CA ALA A 460 25.94 36.77 -1.71
C ALA A 460 25.58 36.69 -0.22
N ALA A 461 26.60 36.66 0.64
CA ALA A 461 26.42 36.65 2.09
C ALA A 461 25.79 37.97 2.58
N GLY A 462 24.87 37.89 3.54
CA GLY A 462 24.13 39.06 4.06
C GLY A 462 23.11 39.66 3.09
N ARG A 463 22.97 39.13 1.87
CA ARG A 463 22.01 39.65 0.89
C ARG A 463 20.57 39.39 1.32
N VAL A 464 20.26 38.18 1.77
CA VAL A 464 18.96 37.82 2.34
C VAL A 464 19.04 37.87 3.86
N THR A 465 17.96 38.28 4.53
CA THR A 465 17.92 38.45 5.99
C THR A 465 16.60 37.96 6.60
N GLU A 466 16.66 37.51 7.85
CA GLU A 466 15.48 37.15 8.65
C GLU A 466 15.21 38.19 9.75
N SER A 467 15.95 39.31 9.75
CA SER A 467 15.76 40.39 10.70
C SER A 467 14.67 41.33 10.22
N ALA A 468 13.57 41.41 10.99
CA ALA A 468 12.48 42.34 10.71
C ALA A 468 12.93 43.81 10.68
N SER A 469 13.85 44.21 11.57
CA SER A 469 14.37 45.59 11.62
C SER A 469 15.23 45.93 10.40
N GLU A 470 16.00 44.95 9.89
CA GLU A 470 16.79 45.16 8.68
C GLU A 470 15.89 45.29 7.43
N LEU A 471 14.85 44.46 7.30
CA LEU A 471 13.86 44.59 6.22
C LEU A 471 13.06 45.88 6.31
N GLU A 472 12.73 46.35 7.52
CA GLU A 472 12.11 47.65 7.76
C GLU A 472 12.99 48.78 7.22
N SER A 473 14.28 48.81 7.59
CA SER A 473 15.23 49.81 7.08
C SER A 473 15.33 49.76 5.56
N ARG A 474 15.56 48.55 5.01
CA ARG A 474 15.71 48.36 3.56
C ARG A 474 14.49 48.80 2.78
N TYR A 475 13.28 48.57 3.29
CA TYR A 475 12.04 48.99 2.66
C TYR A 475 11.87 50.51 2.66
N LEU A 476 12.16 51.16 3.79
CA LEU A 476 12.08 52.62 3.93
C LEU A 476 13.12 53.33 3.05
N ASP A 477 14.27 52.70 2.79
CA ASP A 477 15.31 53.20 1.91
C ASP A 477 14.99 53.06 0.40
N ILE A 478 13.96 52.29 0.03
CA ILE A 478 13.53 52.18 -1.38
C ILE A 478 12.89 53.51 -1.80
N PRO A 479 13.33 54.12 -2.93
CA PRO A 479 12.76 55.37 -3.42
C PRO A 479 11.37 55.13 -4.04
N LEU A 480 10.33 55.10 -3.21
CA LEU A 480 8.93 54.98 -3.59
C LEU A 480 8.22 56.33 -3.43
N GLU A 481 7.21 56.60 -4.27
CA GLU A 481 6.37 57.80 -4.14
C GLU A 481 5.52 57.76 -2.85
N ASP A 482 5.05 56.57 -2.49
CA ASP A 482 4.33 56.29 -1.25
C ASP A 482 4.59 54.84 -0.82
N HIS A 483 4.95 54.64 0.45
CA HIS A 483 5.09 53.31 1.06
C HIS A 483 3.70 52.79 1.43
N ARG A 484 3.01 52.21 0.43
CA ARG A 484 1.62 51.71 0.51
C ARG A 484 1.37 50.55 1.47
N PHE A 485 2.37 50.16 2.23
CA PHE A 485 2.36 49.07 3.19
C PHE A 485 3.16 49.47 4.44
N PRO A 486 2.63 49.28 5.67
CA PRO A 486 3.33 49.69 6.89
C PRO A 486 4.56 48.82 7.16
N ALA A 487 5.74 49.44 7.30
CA ALA A 487 7.00 48.72 7.49
C ALA A 487 7.03 47.87 8.78
N LYS A 488 6.27 48.24 9.82
CA LYS A 488 6.17 47.49 11.07
C LYS A 488 5.58 46.09 10.94
N VAL A 489 4.91 45.77 9.83
CA VAL A 489 4.36 44.42 9.62
C VAL A 489 5.45 43.37 9.43
N PHE A 490 6.70 43.74 9.10
CA PHE A 490 7.80 42.77 9.07
C PHE A 490 8.01 42.03 10.40
N TYR A 491 7.68 42.65 11.53
CA TYR A 491 7.73 42.00 12.85
C TYR A 491 6.62 40.95 13.05
N THR A 492 5.52 41.05 12.29
CA THR A 492 4.44 40.04 12.26
C THR A 492 4.74 38.93 11.27
N ILE A 493 5.45 39.24 10.17
CA ILE A 493 5.87 38.26 9.15
C ILE A 493 7.03 37.41 9.67
N LEU A 494 7.92 38.00 10.48
CA LEU A 494 9.10 37.35 11.03
C LEU A 494 9.14 37.46 12.57
N PRO A 495 8.26 36.76 13.30
CA PRO A 495 8.41 36.62 14.74
C PRO A 495 9.71 35.84 15.08
N ASP A 496 10.55 36.40 15.95
CA ASP A 496 11.89 35.83 16.26
C ASP A 496 11.83 34.40 16.81
N ASP A 497 10.77 34.05 17.54
CA ASP A 497 10.51 32.71 18.08
C ASP A 497 10.09 31.72 16.98
N GLU A 498 9.17 32.10 16.10
CA GLU A 498 8.73 31.24 14.98
C GLU A 498 9.85 31.01 13.96
N VAL A 499 10.62 32.05 13.61
CA VAL A 499 11.76 31.95 12.69
C VAL A 499 12.80 30.97 13.23
N ARG A 500 13.20 31.12 14.51
CA ARG A 500 14.15 30.21 15.15
C ARG A 500 13.61 28.78 15.20
N PHE A 501 12.35 28.60 15.61
CA PHE A 501 11.72 27.29 15.65
C PHE A 501 11.74 26.61 14.28
N VAL A 502 11.29 27.28 13.22
CA VAL A 502 11.27 26.71 11.86
C VAL A 502 12.69 26.41 11.37
N ARG A 503 13.64 27.32 11.60
CA ARG A 503 15.05 27.12 11.20
C ARG A 503 15.68 25.91 11.87
N ASP A 504 15.55 25.77 13.19
CA ASP A 504 16.09 24.63 13.95
C ASP A 504 15.51 23.30 13.45
N GLN A 505 14.25 23.30 13.01
CA GLN A 505 13.59 22.10 12.48
C GLN A 505 14.05 21.76 11.06
N LEU A 506 14.30 22.76 10.21
CA LEU A 506 14.78 22.58 8.84
C LEU A 506 16.26 22.18 8.77
N GLU A 507 17.08 22.61 9.74
CA GLU A 507 18.52 22.33 9.79
C GLU A 507 18.88 20.97 10.42
N GLN A 508 17.91 20.26 11.01
CA GLN A 508 18.16 18.93 11.55
C GLN A 508 18.65 17.93 10.47
N PRO A 509 19.64 17.07 10.79
CA PRO A 509 20.13 16.07 9.86
C PRO A 509 19.05 15.03 9.55
N GLY A 510 18.87 14.71 8.25
CA GLY A 510 17.93 13.68 7.80
C GLY A 510 17.15 14.04 6.52
N SER A 511 17.07 15.32 6.16
CA SER A 511 16.38 15.78 4.95
C SER A 511 17.05 15.27 3.68
N GLU A 512 16.31 14.68 2.74
CA GLU A 512 16.85 14.16 1.49
C GLU A 512 16.99 15.24 0.40
N ARG A 513 17.95 15.09 -0.51
CA ARG A 513 18.08 15.97 -1.68
C ARG A 513 17.02 15.61 -2.73
N ASN A 514 16.36 16.63 -3.28
CA ASN A 514 15.39 16.51 -4.36
C ASN A 514 16.08 16.73 -5.73
N SER A 515 15.95 15.77 -6.64
CA SER A 515 16.51 15.84 -8.00
C SER A 515 15.53 15.30 -9.04
N ASP A 516 15.78 15.57 -10.32
CA ASP A 516 14.93 15.05 -11.40
C ASP A 516 14.90 13.50 -11.44
N ALA A 517 16.02 12.85 -11.12
CA ALA A 517 16.15 11.40 -11.08
C ALA A 517 15.56 10.76 -9.80
N ARG A 518 15.57 11.51 -8.69
CA ARG A 518 15.01 11.10 -7.40
C ARG A 518 14.15 12.24 -6.82
N PRO A 519 12.92 12.40 -7.32
CA PRO A 519 12.02 13.47 -6.90
C PRO A 519 11.33 13.13 -5.57
N VAL A 520 12.10 13.20 -4.47
CA VAL A 520 11.70 12.72 -3.14
C VAL A 520 10.48 13.45 -2.55
N THR A 521 10.26 14.68 -2.97
CA THR A 521 9.11 15.49 -2.55
C THR A 521 7.77 14.90 -2.98
N TYR A 522 7.70 14.06 -4.03
CA TYR A 522 6.48 13.32 -4.39
C TYR A 522 6.02 12.41 -3.27
N TYR A 523 6.95 11.62 -2.76
CA TYR A 523 6.70 10.68 -1.69
C TYR A 523 6.30 11.41 -0.41
N LEU A 524 7.01 12.49 -0.10
CA LEU A 524 6.75 13.28 1.09
C LEU A 524 5.40 14.00 1.03
N ASN A 525 5.00 14.49 -0.15
CA ASN A 525 3.66 15.05 -0.37
C ASN A 525 2.56 13.96 -0.26
N MET A 526 2.82 12.75 -0.76
CA MET A 526 1.89 11.63 -0.65
C MET A 526 1.70 11.18 0.80
N LEU A 527 2.77 11.16 1.61
CA LEU A 527 2.67 10.93 3.05
C LEU A 527 1.87 12.03 3.75
N LEU A 528 2.13 13.29 3.38
CA LEU A 528 1.43 14.44 3.94
C LEU A 528 -0.08 14.36 3.66
N TRP A 529 -0.46 14.00 2.43
CA TRP A 529 -1.85 13.72 2.07
C TRP A 529 -2.43 12.55 2.87
N GLY A 530 -1.67 11.45 3.03
CA GLY A 530 -2.11 10.31 3.83
C GLY A 530 -2.37 10.68 5.30
N GLN A 531 -1.60 11.62 5.86
CA GLN A 531 -1.82 12.17 7.20
C GLN A 531 -3.04 13.09 7.27
N PHE A 532 -3.21 14.00 6.30
CA PHE A 532 -4.38 14.89 6.25
C PHE A 532 -5.69 14.12 6.07
N SER A 533 -5.65 12.97 5.39
CA SER A 533 -6.81 12.09 5.20
C SER A 533 -7.00 11.06 6.34
N ALA A 534 -6.24 11.17 7.44
CA ALA A 534 -6.27 10.25 8.59
C ALA A 534 -6.17 8.76 8.21
N SER A 535 -5.45 8.46 7.12
CA SER A 535 -5.34 7.10 6.60
C SER A 535 -4.15 6.38 7.22
N GLY A 536 -4.37 5.19 7.81
CA GLY A 536 -3.28 4.31 8.28
C GLY A 536 -2.34 3.82 7.17
N PHE A 537 -2.62 4.19 5.91
CA PHE A 537 -1.78 3.95 4.75
C PHE A 537 -0.48 4.77 4.78
N ALA A 538 -0.50 5.99 5.34
CA ALA A 538 0.70 6.83 5.46
C ALA A 538 1.73 6.18 6.38
N ASP A 539 1.31 5.73 7.57
CA ASP A 539 2.17 5.07 8.54
C ASP A 539 2.77 3.77 7.96
N TRP A 540 1.95 3.00 7.25
CA TRP A 540 2.40 1.79 6.57
C TRP A 540 3.43 2.07 5.47
N MET A 541 3.25 3.14 4.68
CA MET A 541 4.24 3.55 3.67
C MET A 541 5.55 4.02 4.30
N GLU A 542 5.49 4.77 5.41
CA GLU A 542 6.69 5.22 6.13
C GLU A 542 7.49 4.02 6.66
N GLN A 543 6.80 3.03 7.21
CA GLN A 543 7.41 1.75 7.61
C GLN A 543 8.01 1.01 6.42
N LEU A 544 7.30 0.91 5.29
CA LEU A 544 7.83 0.28 4.07
C LEU A 544 9.08 0.97 3.54
N ARG A 545 9.16 2.30 3.62
CA ARG A 545 10.34 3.06 3.18
C ARG A 545 11.58 2.66 3.97
N GLY A 546 11.43 2.44 5.28
CA GLY A 546 12.53 1.97 6.11
C GLY A 546 13.10 0.62 5.64
N VAL A 547 12.29 -0.22 4.97
CA VAL A 547 12.72 -1.55 4.48
C VAL A 547 13.54 -1.39 3.21
N GLY A 548 13.27 -0.32 2.46
CA GLY A 548 13.86 -0.03 1.16
C GLY A 548 13.52 -1.12 0.15
N ILE A 549 14.55 -1.57 -0.59
CA ILE A 549 14.38 -2.54 -1.68
C ILE A 549 13.94 -3.93 -1.21
N TRP A 550 14.22 -4.29 0.06
CA TRP A 550 13.88 -5.60 0.61
C TRP A 550 12.37 -5.82 0.73
N ALA A 551 11.57 -4.76 0.81
CA ALA A 551 10.10 -4.83 0.81
C ALA A 551 9.55 -5.50 -0.46
N TYR A 552 10.32 -5.47 -1.55
CA TYR A 552 9.92 -6.03 -2.84
C TYR A 552 10.64 -7.33 -3.14
N LEU A 553 11.96 -7.38 -2.90
CA LEU A 553 12.78 -8.55 -3.20
C LEU A 553 12.39 -9.76 -2.37
N LEU A 554 12.14 -9.58 -1.06
CA LEU A 554 11.85 -10.69 -0.17
C LEU A 554 10.54 -11.42 -0.53
N PRO A 555 9.37 -10.73 -0.69
CA PRO A 555 8.15 -11.39 -1.16
C PRO A 555 8.33 -12.06 -2.52
N MET A 556 9.05 -11.45 -3.46
CA MET A 556 9.29 -12.09 -4.75
C MET A 556 10.15 -13.37 -4.62
N LEU A 557 11.27 -13.32 -3.90
CA LEU A 557 12.15 -14.47 -3.72
C LEU A 557 11.42 -15.61 -3.00
N LEU A 558 10.63 -15.27 -1.97
CA LEU A 558 9.79 -16.21 -1.26
C LEU A 558 8.73 -16.83 -2.19
N PHE A 559 8.04 -16.03 -3.00
CA PHE A 559 7.08 -16.52 -3.98
C PHE A 559 7.74 -17.48 -4.98
N LEU A 560 8.92 -17.11 -5.49
CA LEU A 560 9.66 -17.92 -6.45
C LEU A 560 10.11 -19.24 -5.85
N LEU A 561 10.64 -19.21 -4.62
CA LEU A 561 11.04 -20.40 -3.87
C LEU A 561 9.86 -21.35 -3.64
N LEU A 562 8.72 -20.82 -3.17
CA LEU A 562 7.51 -21.61 -2.96
C LEU A 562 6.92 -22.13 -4.26
N TRP A 563 7.00 -21.37 -5.36
CA TRP A 563 6.57 -21.83 -6.68
C TRP A 563 7.45 -22.99 -7.18
N LEU A 564 8.78 -22.88 -7.05
CA LEU A 564 9.72 -23.95 -7.40
C LEU A 564 9.50 -25.19 -6.54
N LEU A 565 9.36 -25.01 -5.22
CA LEU A 565 9.06 -26.08 -4.28
C LEU A 565 7.74 -26.78 -4.64
N ARG A 566 6.67 -26.01 -4.83
CA ARG A 566 5.36 -26.53 -5.20
C ARG A 566 5.41 -27.32 -6.52
N THR A 567 6.03 -26.77 -7.56
CA THR A 567 6.13 -27.46 -8.85
C THR A 567 7.00 -28.71 -8.79
N SER A 568 8.01 -28.72 -7.92
CA SER A 568 8.81 -29.90 -7.59
C SER A 568 7.99 -31.00 -6.91
N LEU A 569 7.16 -30.63 -5.93
CA LEU A 569 6.31 -31.54 -5.16
C LEU A 569 5.11 -32.07 -5.95
N GLU A 570 4.58 -31.27 -6.89
CA GLU A 570 3.33 -31.65 -7.57
C GLU A 570 3.49 -32.84 -8.51
N GLY A 571 4.71 -33.11 -8.99
CA GLY A 571 4.97 -34.12 -10.02
C GLY A 571 4.25 -33.79 -11.34
N GLY A 572 4.89 -34.03 -12.49
CA GLY A 572 4.23 -33.77 -13.77
C GLY A 572 5.18 -33.87 -14.94
N GLN A 573 4.60 -34.03 -16.13
CA GLN A 573 5.34 -34.01 -17.38
C GLN A 573 6.01 -32.65 -17.59
N ARG A 574 7.15 -32.65 -18.30
CA ARG A 574 7.93 -31.45 -18.63
C ARG A 574 7.07 -30.35 -19.27
N SER A 575 6.13 -30.73 -20.13
CA SER A 575 5.20 -29.84 -20.83
C SER A 575 4.27 -29.06 -19.88
N SER A 576 3.70 -29.72 -18.87
CA SER A 576 2.84 -29.07 -17.86
C SER A 576 3.62 -28.06 -17.00
N ARG A 577 4.87 -28.37 -16.65
CA ARG A 577 5.77 -27.45 -15.94
C ARG A 577 6.11 -26.23 -16.81
N LEU A 578 6.42 -26.48 -18.09
CA LEU A 578 6.75 -25.42 -19.04
C LEU A 578 5.57 -24.47 -19.28
N ARG A 579 4.33 -24.97 -19.33
CA ARG A 579 3.11 -24.13 -19.41
C ARG A 579 2.93 -23.24 -18.18
N LYS A 580 3.14 -23.78 -16.98
CA LYS A 580 3.06 -22.99 -15.74
C LYS A 580 4.13 -21.89 -15.72
N ALA A 581 5.35 -22.23 -16.13
CA ALA A 581 6.45 -21.27 -16.26
C ALA A 581 6.15 -20.18 -17.30
N SER A 582 5.65 -20.54 -18.48
CA SER A 582 5.34 -19.55 -19.53
C SER A 582 4.20 -18.61 -19.13
N THR A 583 3.18 -19.11 -18.41
CA THR A 583 2.09 -18.27 -17.90
C THR A 583 2.58 -17.30 -16.83
N LEU A 584 3.47 -17.75 -15.94
CA LEU A 584 4.10 -16.89 -14.94
C LEU A 584 4.99 -15.82 -15.60
N ILE A 585 5.77 -16.20 -16.62
CA ILE A 585 6.61 -15.28 -17.38
C ILE A 585 5.78 -14.21 -18.08
N LEU A 586 4.63 -14.55 -18.66
CA LEU A 586 3.72 -13.56 -19.25
C LEU A 586 3.20 -12.57 -18.21
N PHE A 587 2.83 -13.06 -17.02
CA PHE A 587 2.45 -12.18 -15.92
C PHE A 587 3.58 -11.21 -15.55
N VAL A 588 4.82 -11.68 -15.45
CA VAL A 588 5.94 -10.79 -15.13
C VAL A 588 6.27 -9.83 -16.27
N LEU A 589 6.21 -10.27 -17.53
CA LEU A 589 6.41 -9.39 -18.69
C LEU A 589 5.36 -8.28 -18.73
N GLY A 590 4.08 -8.59 -18.51
CA GLY A 590 3.02 -7.60 -18.42
C GLY A 590 3.25 -6.60 -17.28
N LEU A 591 3.64 -7.09 -16.09
CA LEU A 591 3.98 -6.27 -14.93
C LEU A 591 5.11 -5.29 -15.26
N VAL A 592 6.20 -5.81 -15.79
CA VAL A 592 7.41 -5.07 -16.11
C VAL A 592 7.15 -4.05 -17.23
N ALA A 593 6.39 -4.42 -18.25
CA ALA A 593 6.07 -3.54 -19.36
C ALA A 593 5.25 -2.33 -18.91
N MET A 594 4.20 -2.54 -18.10
CA MET A 594 3.38 -1.44 -17.57
C MET A 594 4.17 -0.59 -16.55
N ALA A 595 4.94 -1.23 -15.67
CA ALA A 595 5.78 -0.53 -14.70
C ALA A 595 6.82 0.38 -15.39
N ALA A 596 7.53 -0.14 -16.39
CA ALA A 596 8.48 0.64 -17.17
C ALA A 596 7.79 1.74 -17.99
N GLN A 597 6.61 1.49 -18.55
CA GLN A 597 5.86 2.52 -19.28
C GLN A 597 5.44 3.67 -18.37
N LEU A 598 4.98 3.39 -17.14
CA LEU A 598 4.69 4.43 -16.15
C LEU A 598 5.94 5.21 -15.73
N ALA A 599 7.07 4.52 -15.54
CA ALA A 599 8.34 5.18 -15.24
C ALA A 599 8.77 6.13 -16.38
N VAL A 600 8.57 5.74 -17.64
CA VAL A 600 8.81 6.59 -18.81
C VAL A 600 7.85 7.78 -18.83
N LEU A 601 6.57 7.59 -18.54
CA LEU A 601 5.58 8.68 -18.45
C LEU A 601 5.92 9.69 -17.34
N PHE A 602 6.33 9.23 -16.16
CA PHE A 602 6.72 10.11 -15.05
C PHE A 602 8.01 10.85 -15.34
N SER A 603 8.98 10.20 -15.98
CA SER A 603 10.21 10.87 -16.45
C SER A 603 9.90 11.91 -17.52
N TYR A 604 9.00 11.61 -18.45
CA TYR A 604 8.54 12.55 -19.47
C TYR A 604 7.92 13.81 -18.81
N GLN A 605 7.06 13.62 -17.81
CA GLN A 605 6.45 14.72 -17.06
C GLN A 605 7.50 15.56 -16.31
N SER A 606 8.53 14.94 -15.73
CA SER A 606 9.63 15.64 -15.05
C SER A 606 10.48 16.50 -16.00
N HIS A 607 10.85 15.97 -17.17
CA HIS A 607 11.76 16.64 -18.12
C HIS A 607 11.07 17.57 -19.12
N ILE A 608 9.81 17.31 -19.48
CA ILE A 608 9.10 18.09 -20.52
C ILE A 608 7.92 18.88 -19.93
N GLY A 609 7.35 18.46 -18.79
CA GLY A 609 6.28 19.17 -18.09
C GLY A 609 4.88 18.71 -18.49
N PHE A 610 4.50 18.86 -19.76
CA PHE A 610 3.11 18.67 -20.18
C PHE A 610 2.78 17.21 -20.56
N MET A 611 2.12 16.46 -19.68
CA MET A 611 1.71 15.08 -19.99
C MET A 611 0.38 15.01 -20.74
N PHE A 612 -0.57 15.91 -20.44
CA PHE A 612 -2.00 15.80 -20.75
C PHE A 612 -2.33 15.58 -22.24
N GLU A 613 -1.64 16.28 -23.16
CA GLU A 613 -1.81 16.09 -24.62
C GLU A 613 -1.14 14.80 -25.15
N ARG A 614 -0.04 14.37 -24.52
CA ARG A 614 0.90 13.38 -25.08
C ARG A 614 0.75 11.98 -24.50
N VAL A 615 0.03 11.78 -23.38
CA VAL A 615 -0.26 10.45 -22.80
C VAL A 615 -0.82 9.50 -23.87
N ALA A 616 -1.82 9.94 -24.63
CA ALA A 616 -2.49 9.09 -25.60
C ALA A 616 -1.56 8.66 -26.74
N LEU A 617 -0.63 9.52 -27.16
CA LEU A 617 0.38 9.23 -28.17
C LEU A 617 1.47 8.29 -27.64
N LEU A 618 2.03 8.56 -26.45
CA LEU A 618 3.04 7.71 -25.82
C LEU A 618 2.52 6.29 -25.59
N ASN A 619 1.29 6.17 -25.08
CA ASN A 619 0.63 4.88 -24.91
C ASN A 619 0.28 4.22 -26.25
N GLY A 620 -0.18 4.99 -27.24
CA GLY A 620 -0.44 4.48 -28.60
C GLY A 620 0.81 3.92 -29.29
N LEU A 621 1.97 4.56 -29.11
CA LEU A 621 3.26 4.07 -29.60
C LEU A 621 3.74 2.85 -28.83
N PHE A 622 3.57 2.82 -27.51
CA PHE A 622 3.85 1.63 -26.71
C PHE A 622 3.01 0.43 -27.18
N MET A 623 1.70 0.62 -27.43
CA MET A 623 0.83 -0.40 -28.03
C MET A 623 1.29 -0.82 -29.44
N THR A 624 1.76 0.13 -30.26
CA THR A 624 2.34 -0.16 -31.57
C THR A 624 3.61 -1.01 -31.43
N GLY A 625 4.44 -0.69 -30.45
CA GLY A 625 5.60 -1.48 -30.07
C GLY A 625 5.17 -2.91 -29.77
N LEU A 626 4.18 -3.10 -28.90
CA LEU A 626 3.65 -4.43 -28.57
C LEU A 626 3.19 -5.21 -29.81
N ALA A 627 2.51 -4.56 -30.77
CA ALA A 627 2.13 -5.18 -32.04
C ALA A 627 3.32 -5.61 -32.90
N LEU A 628 4.30 -4.72 -33.08
CA LEU A 628 5.52 -5.03 -33.84
C LEU A 628 6.31 -6.15 -33.16
N GLY A 629 6.39 -6.10 -31.83
CA GLY A 629 6.94 -7.14 -30.97
C GLY A 629 6.24 -8.47 -31.15
N ALA A 630 4.90 -8.51 -31.12
CA ALA A 630 4.12 -9.72 -31.37
C ALA A 630 4.31 -10.24 -32.80
N GLY A 631 4.46 -9.35 -33.79
CA GLY A 631 4.87 -9.71 -35.15
C GLY A 631 6.22 -10.44 -35.16
N ALA A 632 7.26 -9.85 -34.56
CA ALA A 632 8.59 -10.44 -34.44
C ALA A 632 8.58 -11.76 -33.63
N GLY A 633 7.84 -11.80 -32.53
CA GLY A 633 7.62 -12.98 -31.70
C GLY A 633 6.96 -14.12 -32.48
N SER A 634 6.03 -13.84 -33.38
CA SER A 634 5.39 -14.85 -34.23
C SER A 634 6.36 -15.46 -35.25
N LEU A 635 7.32 -14.67 -35.77
CA LEU A 635 8.40 -15.16 -36.62
C LEU A 635 9.35 -16.04 -35.80
N LEU A 636 9.71 -15.60 -34.60
CA LEU A 636 10.53 -16.37 -33.66
C LEU A 636 9.83 -17.65 -33.19
N ALA A 637 8.50 -17.65 -33.13
CA ALA A 637 7.70 -18.81 -32.79
C ALA A 637 7.71 -19.87 -33.91
N ARG A 638 8.23 -19.62 -35.12
CA ARG A 638 8.21 -20.65 -36.20
C ARG A 638 9.16 -21.82 -35.98
N THR A 639 10.13 -21.70 -35.09
CA THR A 639 11.17 -22.73 -34.86
C THR A 639 10.88 -23.67 -33.70
N ASP A 640 11.72 -24.70 -33.54
CA ASP A 640 11.53 -25.82 -32.60
C ASP A 640 11.88 -25.51 -31.14
N ARG A 641 12.47 -24.34 -30.82
CA ARG A 641 12.93 -24.00 -29.46
C ARG A 641 12.30 -22.71 -28.90
N PRO A 642 10.97 -22.62 -28.72
CA PRO A 642 10.30 -21.40 -28.23
C PRO A 642 10.70 -21.03 -26.80
N ALA A 643 10.99 -21.99 -25.93
CA ALA A 643 11.40 -21.73 -24.54
C ALA A 643 12.77 -21.04 -24.43
N LEU A 644 13.76 -21.45 -25.25
CA LEU A 644 15.07 -20.80 -25.28
C LEU A 644 14.95 -19.34 -25.74
N ARG A 645 14.13 -19.08 -26.76
CA ARG A 645 13.88 -17.73 -27.29
C ARG A 645 13.17 -16.85 -26.29
N LEU A 646 12.20 -17.40 -25.54
CA LEU A 646 11.57 -16.69 -24.44
C LEU A 646 12.58 -16.31 -23.36
N GLY A 647 13.55 -17.18 -23.05
CA GLY A 647 14.68 -16.87 -22.17
C GLY A 647 15.56 -15.73 -22.71
N ILE A 648 15.87 -15.71 -24.00
CA ILE A 648 16.63 -14.61 -24.64
C ILE A 648 15.85 -13.28 -24.54
N VAL A 649 14.54 -13.30 -24.78
CA VAL A 649 13.69 -12.11 -24.63
C VAL A 649 13.75 -11.57 -23.20
N LEU A 650 13.70 -12.43 -22.18
CA LEU A 650 13.83 -12.01 -20.78
C LEU A 650 15.18 -11.34 -20.48
N ILE A 651 16.27 -11.86 -21.05
CA ILE A 651 17.60 -11.26 -20.90
C ILE A 651 17.63 -9.87 -21.56
N LEU A 652 17.11 -9.74 -22.79
CA LEU A 652 17.08 -8.47 -23.50
C LEU A 652 16.22 -7.42 -22.77
N VAL A 653 15.05 -7.81 -22.25
CA VAL A 653 14.19 -6.95 -21.44
C VAL A 653 14.93 -6.51 -20.17
N SER A 654 15.59 -7.44 -19.47
CA SER A 654 16.36 -7.15 -18.26
C SER A 654 17.51 -6.15 -18.52
N ILE A 655 18.26 -6.33 -19.61
CA ILE A 655 19.32 -5.40 -20.02
C ILE A 655 18.75 -4.01 -20.35
N PHE A 656 17.64 -3.95 -21.10
CA PHE A 656 16.98 -2.70 -21.45
C PHE A 656 16.53 -1.93 -20.19
N LEU A 657 15.94 -2.62 -19.21
CA LEU A 657 15.51 -2.01 -17.95
C LEU A 657 16.68 -1.53 -17.10
N ALA A 658 17.80 -2.27 -17.08
CA ALA A 658 19.01 -1.81 -16.39
C ALA A 658 19.62 -0.58 -17.08
N ALA A 659 19.50 -0.45 -18.40
CA ALA A 659 19.96 0.71 -19.14
C ALA A 659 18.98 1.90 -19.09
N LEU A 660 17.70 1.67 -18.78
CA LEU A 660 16.63 2.67 -18.87
C LEU A 660 16.91 3.94 -18.05
N PRO A 661 17.35 3.89 -16.77
CA PRO A 661 17.66 5.11 -16.00
C PRO A 661 18.73 5.97 -16.66
N HIS A 662 19.77 5.33 -17.20
CA HIS A 662 20.87 6.02 -17.87
C HIS A 662 20.41 6.67 -19.19
N LEU A 663 19.55 5.98 -19.95
CA LEU A 663 18.95 6.52 -21.17
C LEU A 663 18.06 7.73 -20.86
N LEU A 664 17.23 7.65 -19.82
CA LEU A 664 16.35 8.74 -19.41
C LEU A 664 17.15 9.96 -18.93
N ASN A 665 18.21 9.74 -18.14
CA ASN A 665 19.11 10.81 -17.69
C ASN A 665 19.85 11.47 -18.87
N TRP A 666 20.36 10.68 -19.81
CA TRP A 666 21.00 11.18 -21.03
C TRP A 666 20.02 12.00 -21.88
N LEU A 667 18.78 11.54 -22.03
CA LEU A 667 17.73 12.30 -22.72
C LEU A 667 17.47 13.64 -22.05
N GLY A 668 17.43 13.71 -20.72
CA GLY A 668 17.24 14.97 -19.97
C GLY A 668 18.27 16.07 -20.31
N GLN A 669 19.45 15.70 -20.83
CA GLN A 669 20.51 16.63 -21.21
C GLN A 669 20.42 17.12 -22.66
N LEU A 670 19.60 16.50 -23.50
CA LEU A 670 19.44 16.88 -24.90
C LEU A 670 18.54 18.10 -25.06
N ALA A 671 18.60 18.77 -26.22
CA ALA A 671 17.62 19.80 -26.57
C ALA A 671 16.20 19.19 -26.67
N ILE A 672 15.19 19.94 -26.21
CA ILE A 672 13.80 19.47 -26.01
C ILE A 672 13.19 18.76 -27.22
N GLY A 673 13.44 19.27 -28.44
CA GLY A 673 12.95 18.62 -29.66
C GLY A 673 13.45 17.18 -29.79
N TRP A 674 14.71 16.92 -29.44
CA TRP A 674 15.29 15.57 -29.43
C TRP A 674 14.82 14.74 -28.21
N GLN A 675 14.53 15.39 -27.08
CA GLN A 675 13.96 14.72 -25.91
C GLN A 675 12.63 14.05 -26.26
N GLU A 676 11.70 14.80 -26.87
CA GLU A 676 10.38 14.27 -27.27
C GLU A 676 10.50 13.03 -28.15
N TRP A 677 11.29 13.11 -29.23
CA TRP A 677 11.52 11.95 -30.11
C TRP A 677 12.18 10.78 -29.38
N GLY A 678 13.09 11.05 -28.45
CA GLY A 678 13.72 10.04 -27.60
C GLY A 678 12.72 9.28 -26.74
N TYR A 679 11.79 9.96 -26.08
CA TYR A 679 10.73 9.34 -25.29
C TYR A 679 9.78 8.50 -26.14
N LEU A 680 9.36 9.01 -27.30
CA LEU A 680 8.53 8.28 -28.25
C LEU A 680 9.20 6.97 -28.72
N LEU A 681 10.51 7.03 -29.00
CA LEU A 681 11.31 5.86 -29.38
C LEU A 681 11.45 4.85 -28.23
N ILE A 682 11.72 5.32 -27.01
CA ILE A 682 11.82 4.43 -25.83
C ILE A 682 10.50 3.70 -25.58
N SER A 683 9.35 4.39 -25.64
CA SER A 683 8.04 3.75 -25.49
C SER A 683 7.79 2.70 -26.58
N LEU A 684 8.17 2.97 -27.83
CA LEU A 684 8.06 2.01 -28.93
C LEU A 684 8.95 0.77 -28.70
N LEU A 685 10.22 0.97 -28.31
CA LEU A 685 11.18 -0.12 -28.07
C LEU A 685 10.77 -0.99 -26.87
N LEU A 686 10.32 -0.35 -25.79
CA LEU A 686 9.81 -1.05 -24.62
C LEU A 686 8.63 -1.95 -24.98
N GLY A 687 7.66 -1.41 -25.74
CA GLY A 687 6.53 -2.18 -26.26
C GLY A 687 6.99 -3.32 -27.17
N LEU A 688 7.96 -3.08 -28.06
CA LEU A 688 8.50 -4.09 -28.95
C LEU A 688 9.09 -5.27 -28.17
N LEU A 689 9.96 -5.00 -27.20
CA LEU A 689 10.61 -6.03 -26.39
C LEU A 689 9.56 -6.86 -25.60
N ALA A 690 8.64 -6.19 -24.92
CA ALA A 690 7.57 -6.87 -24.16
C ALA A 690 6.67 -7.73 -25.08
N GLY A 691 6.27 -7.18 -26.24
CA GLY A 691 5.36 -7.83 -27.18
C GLY A 691 5.93 -9.10 -27.80
N THR A 692 7.26 -9.23 -27.93
CA THR A 692 7.90 -10.45 -28.46
C THR A 692 7.62 -11.71 -27.63
N GLY A 693 7.40 -11.56 -26.31
CA GLY A 693 7.16 -12.68 -25.41
C GLY A 693 5.79 -13.34 -25.60
N PHE A 694 4.79 -12.58 -26.04
CA PHE A 694 3.39 -13.04 -26.11
C PHE A 694 3.19 -14.25 -27.06
N PRO A 695 3.57 -14.19 -28.35
CA PRO A 695 3.40 -15.33 -29.27
C PRO A 695 4.24 -16.55 -28.88
N LEU A 696 5.42 -16.35 -28.29
CA LEU A 696 6.29 -17.44 -27.83
C LEU A 696 5.62 -18.23 -26.70
N ALA A 697 4.99 -17.54 -25.76
CA ALA A 697 4.26 -18.16 -24.67
C ALA A 697 2.94 -18.81 -25.13
N VAL A 698 2.21 -18.20 -26.07
CA VAL A 698 1.02 -18.82 -26.69
C VAL A 698 1.41 -20.14 -27.37
N LYS A 699 2.48 -20.18 -28.17
CA LYS A 699 2.96 -21.43 -28.77
C LYS A 699 3.28 -22.50 -27.73
N ILE A 700 3.92 -22.14 -26.62
CA ILE A 700 4.23 -23.08 -25.53
C ILE A 700 2.95 -23.64 -24.88
N THR A 701 1.91 -22.81 -24.76
CA THR A 701 0.66 -23.19 -24.09
C THR A 701 -0.34 -23.93 -24.99
N GLU A 702 -0.34 -23.67 -26.30
CA GLU A 702 -1.22 -24.34 -27.27
C GLU A 702 -0.81 -25.78 -27.62
N LEU A 703 0.46 -26.14 -27.45
CA LEU A 703 0.98 -27.48 -27.77
C LEU A 703 0.27 -28.66 -27.05
N GLU A 704 -0.63 -28.38 -26.09
CA GLU A 704 -1.38 -29.41 -25.34
C GLU A 704 -2.91 -29.31 -25.42
N GLN A 705 -3.51 -28.20 -25.87
CA GLN A 705 -4.95 -27.98 -25.72
C GLN A 705 -5.60 -27.57 -27.05
N ALA A 706 -6.43 -28.45 -27.60
CA ALA A 706 -7.24 -28.18 -28.80
C ALA A 706 -8.33 -27.08 -28.61
N ALA A 707 -8.22 -26.22 -27.60
CA ALA A 707 -9.20 -25.22 -27.20
C ALA A 707 -8.60 -23.80 -27.18
N VAL A 708 -8.56 -23.16 -28.35
CA VAL A 708 -8.07 -21.78 -28.58
C VAL A 708 -8.62 -20.75 -27.60
N VAL A 709 -9.89 -20.87 -27.19
CA VAL A 709 -10.51 -19.96 -26.21
C VAL A 709 -9.78 -20.02 -24.87
N ARG A 710 -9.36 -21.21 -24.44
CA ARG A 710 -8.70 -21.41 -23.15
C ARG A 710 -7.25 -20.97 -23.17
N SER A 711 -6.50 -21.25 -24.24
CA SER A 711 -5.12 -20.80 -24.38
C SER A 711 -5.06 -19.27 -24.45
N SER A 712 -5.75 -18.67 -25.42
CA SER A 712 -5.76 -17.21 -25.63
C SER A 712 -6.30 -16.42 -24.43
N GLY A 713 -7.37 -16.90 -23.79
CA GLY A 713 -7.95 -16.22 -22.63
C GLY A 713 -7.05 -16.26 -21.40
N ILE A 714 -6.39 -17.38 -21.10
CA ILE A 714 -5.48 -17.48 -19.95
C ILE A 714 -4.20 -16.66 -20.18
N THR A 715 -3.63 -16.68 -21.38
CA THR A 715 -2.41 -15.92 -21.69
C THR A 715 -2.65 -14.42 -21.66
N GLN A 716 -3.78 -13.95 -22.21
CA GLN A 716 -4.18 -12.55 -22.15
C GLN A 716 -4.47 -12.12 -20.70
N ALA A 717 -5.15 -12.96 -19.93
CA ALA A 717 -5.41 -12.64 -18.52
C ALA A 717 -4.12 -12.58 -17.70
N ALA A 718 -3.13 -13.43 -17.98
CA ALA A 718 -1.85 -13.39 -17.30
C ALA A 718 -1.10 -12.07 -17.57
N ASP A 719 -1.00 -11.67 -18.83
CA ASP A 719 -0.36 -10.41 -19.24
C ASP A 719 -1.04 -9.18 -18.62
N ASN A 720 -2.36 -9.08 -18.73
CA ASN A 720 -3.15 -7.98 -18.17
C ASN A 720 -3.14 -7.96 -16.63
N LEU A 721 -3.23 -9.12 -15.94
CA LEU A 721 -3.09 -9.15 -14.47
C LEU A 721 -1.69 -8.73 -14.04
N GLY A 722 -0.67 -9.12 -14.81
CA GLY A 722 0.69 -8.67 -14.65
C GLY A 722 0.76 -7.14 -14.69
N GLY A 723 0.31 -6.57 -15.80
CA GLY A 723 0.29 -5.12 -16.00
C GLY A 723 -0.58 -4.39 -14.98
N ALA A 724 -1.66 -4.99 -14.49
CA ALA A 724 -2.48 -4.43 -13.42
C ALA A 724 -1.67 -4.26 -12.13
N VAL A 725 -0.94 -5.31 -11.74
CA VAL A 725 -0.05 -5.27 -10.57
C VAL A 725 1.11 -4.29 -10.80
N GLY A 726 1.71 -4.28 -12.00
CA GLY A 726 2.74 -3.31 -12.36
C GLY A 726 2.26 -1.86 -12.26
N GLY A 727 1.06 -1.59 -12.78
CA GLY A 727 0.43 -0.26 -12.71
C GLY A 727 0.24 0.24 -11.29
N LEU A 728 -0.35 -0.60 -10.43
CA LEU A 728 -0.58 -0.26 -9.01
C LEU A 728 0.73 -0.12 -8.24
N LEU A 729 1.64 -1.09 -8.36
CA LEU A 729 2.89 -1.09 -7.62
C LEU A 729 3.77 0.09 -8.02
N THR A 730 3.86 0.42 -9.31
CA THR A 730 4.75 1.49 -9.78
C THR A 730 4.28 2.87 -9.38
N GLY A 731 2.99 3.19 -9.62
CA GLY A 731 2.44 4.50 -9.30
C GLY A 731 2.28 4.74 -7.80
N ALA A 732 1.92 3.71 -7.02
CA ALA A 732 1.63 3.88 -5.60
C ALA A 732 2.84 3.62 -4.68
N LEU A 733 3.80 2.78 -5.08
CA LEU A 733 4.85 2.29 -4.17
C LEU A 733 6.26 2.45 -4.74
N MET A 734 6.57 1.82 -5.88
CA MET A 734 7.96 1.70 -6.36
C MET A 734 8.57 3.07 -6.70
N VAL A 735 7.93 3.87 -7.56
CA VAL A 735 8.50 5.17 -7.96
C VAL A 735 8.54 6.16 -6.80
N PRO A 736 7.47 6.33 -5.99
CA PRO A 736 7.54 7.17 -4.81
C PRO A 736 8.66 6.74 -3.83
N LEU A 737 8.77 5.45 -3.50
CA LEU A 737 9.69 4.98 -2.46
C LEU A 737 11.14 4.86 -2.92
N LEU A 738 11.37 4.38 -4.15
CA LEU A 738 12.69 4.02 -4.67
C LEU A 738 13.21 5.02 -5.72
N GLY A 739 12.33 5.86 -6.29
CA GLY A 739 12.62 6.63 -7.49
C GLY A 739 12.62 5.77 -8.77
N ILE A 740 12.79 6.42 -9.92
CA ILE A 740 12.76 5.76 -11.24
C ILE A 740 13.95 4.83 -11.43
N GLU A 741 15.12 5.21 -10.91
CA GLU A 741 16.36 4.45 -11.05
C GLU A 741 16.28 3.06 -10.39
N TRP A 742 16.08 3.02 -9.07
CA TRP A 742 16.02 1.76 -8.33
C TRP A 742 14.79 0.93 -8.68
N SER A 743 13.68 1.56 -9.07
CA SER A 743 12.52 0.85 -9.63
C SER A 743 12.90 0.07 -10.88
N SER A 744 13.67 0.67 -11.79
CA SER A 744 14.11 0.02 -13.04
C SER A 744 15.07 -1.13 -12.78
N TYR A 745 16.05 -0.96 -11.87
CA TYR A 745 16.95 -2.05 -11.47
C TYR A 745 16.20 -3.21 -10.81
N LEU A 746 15.23 -2.92 -9.94
CA LEU A 746 14.40 -3.94 -9.30
C LEU A 746 13.61 -4.74 -10.34
N LEU A 747 12.99 -4.08 -11.33
CA LEU A 747 12.28 -4.74 -12.44
C LEU A 747 13.24 -5.57 -13.32
N ALA A 748 14.47 -5.10 -13.53
CA ALA A 748 15.49 -5.85 -14.25
C ALA A 748 15.85 -7.16 -13.53
N ILE A 749 16.04 -7.11 -12.20
CA ILE A 749 16.28 -8.28 -11.34
C ILE A 749 15.08 -9.23 -11.37
N PHE A 750 13.86 -8.69 -11.24
CA PHE A 750 12.62 -9.47 -11.28
C PHE A 750 12.49 -10.25 -12.59
N THR A 751 12.76 -9.59 -13.72
CA THR A 751 12.75 -10.20 -15.05
C THR A 751 13.80 -11.30 -15.17
N LEU A 752 15.01 -11.07 -14.66
CA LEU A 752 16.12 -12.02 -14.74
C LEU A 752 15.84 -13.29 -13.93
N LEU A 753 15.24 -13.15 -12.74
CA LEU A 753 14.87 -14.28 -11.87
C LEU A 753 13.83 -15.20 -12.52
N MET A 754 13.04 -14.72 -13.50
CA MET A 754 12.11 -15.55 -14.27
C MET A 754 12.78 -16.53 -15.23
N LEU A 755 14.11 -16.47 -15.37
CA LEU A 755 14.88 -17.55 -16.00
C LEU A 755 14.87 -18.83 -15.14
N LEU A 756 14.80 -18.72 -13.81
CA LEU A 756 14.85 -19.87 -12.90
C LEU A 756 13.69 -20.87 -13.12
N PRO A 757 12.41 -20.45 -13.23
CA PRO A 757 11.31 -21.33 -13.62
C PRO A 757 11.55 -22.07 -14.94
N LEU A 758 12.13 -21.38 -15.93
CA LEU A 758 12.34 -21.92 -17.27
C LEU A 758 13.49 -22.94 -17.28
N LEU A 759 14.61 -22.63 -16.60
CA LEU A 759 15.74 -23.53 -16.36
C LEU A 759 15.34 -24.75 -15.53
N PHE A 760 14.54 -24.55 -14.48
CA PHE A 760 14.03 -25.62 -13.63
C PHE A 760 13.24 -26.65 -14.45
N THR A 761 12.48 -26.23 -15.46
CA THR A 761 11.75 -27.17 -16.32
C THR A 761 12.67 -28.12 -17.12
N ALA A 762 13.92 -27.71 -17.38
CA ALA A 762 14.91 -28.53 -18.08
C ALA A 762 15.66 -29.49 -17.15
N ILE A 763 15.94 -29.07 -15.91
CA ILE A 763 16.79 -29.81 -14.96
C ILE A 763 15.96 -30.71 -14.02
N ALA A 764 14.70 -30.34 -13.75
CA ALA A 764 13.96 -30.94 -12.64
C ALA A 764 13.71 -32.45 -12.82
N PRO A 765 14.13 -33.29 -11.85
CA PRO A 765 14.03 -34.74 -11.94
C PRO A 765 12.59 -35.21 -12.12
N GLN A 766 12.40 -36.29 -12.89
CA GLN A 766 11.06 -36.79 -13.23
C GLN A 766 10.32 -37.41 -12.03
N ARG A 767 11.02 -37.78 -10.94
CA ARG A 767 10.44 -38.30 -9.69
C ARG A 767 11.32 -37.99 -8.48
N MET A 768 10.88 -37.11 -7.59
CA MET A 768 11.34 -37.10 -6.19
C MET A 768 10.31 -37.86 -5.35
N THR A 769 10.36 -39.20 -5.39
CA THR A 769 9.48 -40.08 -4.60
C THR A 769 9.55 -39.87 -3.07
N PRO A 770 10.69 -39.55 -2.42
CA PRO A 770 10.70 -39.40 -0.95
C PRO A 770 10.07 -38.09 -0.45
N LEU A 771 9.96 -37.07 -1.30
CA LEU A 771 9.38 -35.75 -0.97
C LEU A 771 7.93 -35.58 -1.44
N GLN A 772 7.34 -36.56 -2.12
CA GLN A 772 5.90 -36.55 -2.36
C GLN A 772 5.20 -36.55 -0.99
N LEU A 773 4.72 -35.38 -0.57
CA LEU A 773 3.96 -35.15 0.66
C LEU A 773 3.05 -36.35 0.92
N ARG A 774 3.46 -37.21 1.87
CA ARG A 774 2.71 -38.41 2.27
C ARG A 774 1.29 -37.95 2.63
N GLY A 775 0.27 -38.37 1.86
CA GLY A 775 -1.12 -37.96 2.06
C GLY A 775 -1.54 -36.62 1.42
N ARG A 776 -1.35 -36.50 0.10
CA ARG A 776 -1.78 -35.37 -0.75
C ARG A 776 -3.31 -35.15 -0.77
N HIS A 777 -4.08 -36.13 -0.30
CA HIS A 777 -5.55 -36.13 -0.24
C HIS A 777 -6.13 -35.43 1.00
N ALA A 778 -5.28 -34.99 1.95
CA ALA A 778 -5.74 -34.41 3.20
C ALA A 778 -6.23 -32.95 3.11
N PHE A 779 -5.98 -32.26 1.99
CA PHE A 779 -6.27 -30.83 1.85
C PHE A 779 -7.17 -30.58 0.63
N PRO A 780 -8.43 -30.15 0.81
CA PRO A 780 -9.38 -30.01 -0.29
C PRO A 780 -9.00 -28.88 -1.26
N TRP A 781 -8.19 -27.91 -0.82
CA TRP A 781 -7.80 -26.74 -1.61
C TRP A 781 -6.28 -26.46 -1.57
N PRO A 782 -5.44 -27.28 -2.23
CA PRO A 782 -3.98 -27.16 -2.14
C PRO A 782 -3.46 -25.80 -2.64
N ASN A 783 -4.13 -25.18 -3.61
CA ASN A 783 -3.80 -23.83 -4.09
C ASN A 783 -3.94 -22.77 -2.99
N LEU A 784 -4.99 -22.87 -2.17
CA LEU A 784 -5.24 -21.95 -1.07
C LEU A 784 -4.19 -22.15 0.05
N GLY A 785 -3.80 -23.40 0.31
CA GLY A 785 -2.76 -23.72 1.28
C GLY A 785 -1.41 -23.07 0.96
N TRP A 786 -0.93 -23.17 -0.28
CA TRP A 786 0.34 -22.52 -0.69
C TRP A 786 0.27 -20.99 -0.62
N ARG A 787 -0.90 -20.39 -0.91
CA ARG A 787 -1.11 -18.95 -0.78
C ARG A 787 -1.09 -18.52 0.69
N LEU A 788 -1.71 -19.28 1.58
CA LEU A 788 -1.65 -19.02 3.02
C LEU A 788 -0.21 -19.13 3.54
N VAL A 789 0.55 -20.16 3.15
CA VAL A 789 1.96 -20.30 3.53
C VAL A 789 2.78 -19.10 3.07
N PHE A 790 2.58 -18.64 1.83
CA PHE A 790 3.23 -17.44 1.32
C PHE A 790 2.93 -16.20 2.18
N LEU A 791 1.66 -15.95 2.48
CA LEU A 791 1.24 -14.80 3.27
C LEU A 791 1.73 -14.87 4.72
N VAL A 792 1.71 -16.06 5.34
CA VAL A 792 2.20 -16.29 6.70
C VAL A 792 3.71 -16.07 6.80
N LEU A 793 4.49 -16.56 5.83
CA LEU A 793 5.94 -16.33 5.81
C LEU A 793 6.29 -14.87 5.53
N LEU A 794 5.49 -14.19 4.70
CA LEU A 794 5.64 -12.77 4.44
C LEU A 794 5.30 -11.93 5.68
N SER A 795 4.20 -12.24 6.37
CA SER A 795 3.83 -11.55 7.62
C SER A 795 4.84 -11.81 8.72
N LEU A 796 5.41 -13.02 8.81
CA LEU A 796 6.51 -13.31 9.74
C LEU A 796 7.74 -12.44 9.44
N ALA A 797 8.15 -12.36 8.17
CA ALA A 797 9.26 -11.51 7.79
C ALA A 797 8.99 -10.02 8.10
N TRP A 798 7.76 -9.57 7.89
CA TRP A 798 7.32 -8.23 8.26
C TRP A 798 7.39 -8.00 9.76
N ALA A 799 6.88 -8.93 10.58
CA ALA A 799 6.98 -8.86 12.04
C ALA A 799 8.43 -8.77 12.54
N GLN A 800 9.33 -9.58 11.98
CA GLN A 800 10.74 -9.56 12.34
C GLN A 800 11.41 -8.22 11.98
N TYR A 801 11.04 -7.67 10.83
CA TYR A 801 11.48 -6.34 10.42
C TYR A 801 10.93 -5.23 11.34
N GLN A 802 9.64 -5.28 11.69
CA GLN A 802 9.02 -4.34 12.62
C GLN A 802 9.71 -4.34 13.98
N GLN A 803 10.03 -5.53 14.50
CA GLN A 803 10.78 -5.65 15.75
C GLN A 803 12.18 -5.06 15.69
N ALA A 804 12.87 -5.20 14.55
CA ALA A 804 14.19 -4.61 14.37
C ALA A 804 14.18 -3.07 14.35
N ILE A 805 13.01 -2.45 14.11
CA ILE A 805 12.86 -1.00 13.88
C ILE A 805 11.94 -0.33 14.89
N LYS A 806 11.37 -1.10 15.85
CA LYS A 806 10.58 -0.53 16.95
C LYS A 806 11.35 0.66 17.54
N PRO A 807 10.74 1.85 17.57
CA PRO A 807 11.41 3.05 18.07
C PRO A 807 11.88 2.79 19.50
N ALA A 808 12.99 3.42 19.88
CA ALA A 808 13.46 3.37 21.25
C ALA A 808 12.30 3.68 22.21
N PRO A 809 12.20 2.99 23.36
CA PRO A 809 11.12 3.19 24.32
C PRO A 809 10.98 4.67 24.64
N GLN A 810 9.76 5.13 24.94
CA GLN A 810 9.56 6.54 25.26
C GLN A 810 10.28 6.86 26.57
N LEU A 811 11.36 7.64 26.48
CA LEU A 811 12.13 8.15 27.62
C LEU A 811 11.91 9.65 27.86
N HIS A 812 11.26 10.34 26.91
CA HIS A 812 10.98 11.76 26.98
C HIS A 812 9.51 12.06 27.27
N PHE A 813 9.26 12.93 28.26
CA PHE A 813 7.91 13.24 28.74
C PHE A 813 7.71 14.74 28.87
N SER A 814 6.50 15.22 28.55
CA SER A 814 6.11 16.62 28.75
C SER A 814 5.99 16.95 30.24
N ASP A 815 6.26 18.21 30.61
CA ASP A 815 6.12 18.71 31.98
C ASP A 815 4.72 18.45 32.58
N GLN A 816 3.66 18.50 31.77
CA GLN A 816 2.30 18.21 32.23
C GLN A 816 2.16 16.76 32.72
N LEU A 817 2.71 15.80 31.97
CA LEU A 817 2.69 14.38 32.34
C LEU A 817 3.57 14.12 33.57
N LEU A 818 4.76 14.73 33.63
CA LEU A 818 5.65 14.62 34.78
C LEU A 818 4.99 15.18 36.05
N ALA A 819 4.30 16.32 35.96
CA ALA A 819 3.55 16.91 37.07
C ALA A 819 2.47 15.97 37.63
N THR A 820 1.82 15.15 36.79
CA THR A 820 0.82 14.17 37.25
C THR A 820 1.41 13.03 38.09
N VAL A 821 2.70 12.69 37.88
CA VAL A 821 3.35 11.54 38.54
C VAL A 821 4.25 11.98 39.70
N SER A 822 4.84 13.18 39.62
CA SER A 822 5.81 13.68 40.61
C SER A 822 5.28 14.77 41.54
N GLU A 823 4.09 15.32 41.28
CA GLU A 823 3.52 16.46 42.02
C GLU A 823 4.41 17.72 42.04
N SER A 824 5.39 17.81 41.12
CA SER A 824 6.35 18.93 41.02
C SER A 824 6.00 19.89 39.87
N SER A 825 6.48 21.13 39.91
CA SER A 825 6.13 22.18 38.95
C SER A 825 7.28 22.63 38.03
N VAL A 826 8.52 22.31 38.39
CA VAL A 826 9.72 22.62 37.59
C VAL A 826 10.54 21.34 37.41
N PHE A 827 10.96 21.07 36.19
CA PHE A 827 11.69 19.85 35.82
C PHE A 827 13.02 20.18 35.14
N GLU A 828 14.09 19.53 35.58
CA GLU A 828 15.39 19.56 34.90
C GLU A 828 15.68 18.18 34.29
N LEU A 829 15.83 18.14 32.96
CA LEU A 829 16.20 16.93 32.21
C LEU A 829 17.71 16.68 32.32
N LYS A 830 18.09 15.44 32.64
CA LYS A 830 19.47 14.97 32.65
C LYS A 830 19.58 13.70 31.79
N GLU A 831 20.54 13.69 30.86
CA GLU A 831 20.72 12.58 29.91
C GLU A 831 21.74 11.52 30.36
N MET A 832 22.65 11.89 31.27
CA MET A 832 23.72 11.01 31.78
C MET A 832 23.54 10.76 33.28
N PRO A 833 23.79 9.53 33.80
CA PRO A 833 24.21 8.32 33.07
C PRO A 833 23.10 7.63 32.25
N PHE A 834 21.85 8.07 32.41
CA PHE A 834 20.67 7.69 31.63
C PHE A 834 19.64 8.84 31.74
N ILE A 835 18.60 8.82 30.90
CA ILE A 835 17.58 9.88 30.84
C ILE A 835 16.70 9.87 32.11
N HIS A 836 16.65 11.00 32.81
CA HIS A 836 15.83 11.20 34.01
C HIS A 836 15.47 12.68 34.24
N TYR A 837 14.49 12.92 35.12
CA TYR A 837 13.97 14.24 35.46
C TYR A 837 14.10 14.51 36.96
N LEU A 838 14.67 15.65 37.30
CA LEU A 838 14.70 16.19 38.66
C LEU A 838 13.54 17.17 38.83
N GLY A 839 12.59 16.85 39.71
CA GLY A 839 11.42 17.67 40.00
C GLY A 839 11.62 18.54 41.24
N SER A 840 11.23 19.82 41.15
CA SER A 840 11.25 20.77 42.26
C SER A 840 10.01 21.66 42.30
N VAL A 841 9.75 22.22 43.47
CA VAL A 841 8.77 23.30 43.71
C VAL A 841 9.49 24.65 43.50
N PRO A 842 8.83 25.74 43.07
CA PRO A 842 9.54 26.97 42.73
C PRO A 842 10.25 27.52 43.97
N LYS A 843 11.60 27.56 43.94
CA LYS A 843 12.54 27.88 45.04
C LYS A 843 12.91 26.75 46.01
N GLY A 844 12.78 25.49 45.63
CA GLY A 844 13.24 24.31 46.40
C GLY A 844 14.46 23.60 45.80
N THR A 845 15.09 22.73 46.59
CA THR A 845 16.01 21.68 46.07
C THR A 845 15.22 20.62 45.30
N ALA A 846 15.89 19.80 44.48
CA ALA A 846 15.25 18.67 43.83
C ALA A 846 14.72 17.68 44.88
N ASP A 847 13.40 17.54 44.96
CA ASP A 847 12.72 16.73 45.98
C ASP A 847 12.20 15.41 45.41
N THR A 848 12.03 15.34 44.08
CA THR A 848 11.53 14.16 43.37
C THR A 848 12.41 13.80 42.18
N PHE A 849 12.45 12.50 41.87
CA PHE A 849 13.19 11.93 40.77
C PHE A 849 12.24 11.08 39.93
N ALA A 850 12.06 11.45 38.66
CA ALA A 850 11.21 10.71 37.74
C ALA A 850 12.01 10.11 36.59
N LEU A 851 11.71 8.85 36.24
CA LEU A 851 12.31 8.16 35.10
C LEU A 851 11.34 7.14 34.50
N ALA A 852 11.61 6.74 33.26
CA ALA A 852 11.03 5.53 32.68
C ALA A 852 11.82 4.29 33.12
N THR A 853 11.15 3.21 33.54
CA THR A 853 11.80 1.94 33.93
C THR A 853 12.70 1.39 32.82
N MET A 854 12.34 1.60 31.55
CA MET A 854 13.14 1.16 30.41
C MET A 854 14.54 1.79 30.32
N ALA A 855 14.77 2.94 30.97
CA ALA A 855 16.09 3.56 31.02
C ALA A 855 17.10 2.76 31.87
N VAL A 856 16.63 1.91 32.80
CA VAL A 856 17.48 1.32 33.85
C VAL A 856 17.18 -0.15 34.18
N ALA A 857 16.07 -0.70 33.69
CA ALA A 857 15.65 -2.09 33.93
C ALA A 857 15.11 -2.79 32.65
N PRO A 858 15.77 -2.70 31.48
CA PRO A 858 15.27 -3.33 30.26
C PRO A 858 15.27 -4.86 30.24
N GLU A 859 16.04 -5.47 31.14
CA GLU A 859 16.19 -6.92 31.27
C GLU A 859 15.07 -7.59 32.07
N VAL A 860 14.22 -6.81 32.77
CA VAL A 860 13.10 -7.34 33.54
C VAL A 860 11.95 -7.63 32.58
N LEU A 861 11.62 -8.91 32.40
CA LEU A 861 10.62 -9.38 31.44
C LEU A 861 9.34 -9.83 32.15
N GLY A 862 8.19 -9.34 31.68
CA GLY A 862 6.88 -9.89 31.95
C GLY A 862 6.54 -11.08 31.05
N PHE A 863 5.26 -11.44 31.00
CA PHE A 863 4.76 -12.58 30.24
C PHE A 863 4.97 -12.44 28.73
N ALA A 864 4.86 -11.22 28.17
CA ALA A 864 5.12 -10.96 26.75
C ALA A 864 6.17 -9.87 26.46
N GLY A 865 7.04 -9.56 27.43
CA GLY A 865 8.18 -8.63 27.26
C GLY A 865 8.32 -7.63 28.40
N PRO A 866 9.23 -6.64 28.29
CA PRO A 866 9.42 -5.63 29.32
C PRO A 866 8.19 -4.71 29.44
N ILE A 867 8.00 -4.14 30.64
CA ILE A 867 6.91 -3.21 30.95
C ILE A 867 7.50 -1.82 31.18
N ASN A 868 7.17 -0.87 30.31
CA ASN A 868 7.63 0.50 30.42
C ASN A 868 6.68 1.29 31.33
N LEU A 869 7.20 1.70 32.48
CA LEU A 869 6.48 2.46 33.49
C LEU A 869 7.21 3.78 33.75
N LEU A 870 6.46 4.87 33.83
CA LEU A 870 6.96 6.15 34.34
C LEU A 870 6.76 6.18 35.85
N LEU A 871 7.84 6.20 36.62
CA LEU A 871 7.79 6.30 38.07
C LEU A 871 8.39 7.61 38.57
N SER A 872 7.92 8.06 39.74
CA SER A 872 8.53 9.13 40.50
C SER A 872 8.74 8.73 41.96
N VAL A 873 9.92 9.02 42.50
CA VAL A 873 10.32 8.73 43.90
C VAL A 873 10.84 10.00 44.55
N ASP A 874 10.53 10.19 45.83
CA ASP A 874 11.06 11.31 46.61
C ASP A 874 12.38 10.99 47.36
N ALA A 875 13.02 12.04 47.92
CA ALA A 875 14.28 11.91 48.67
C ALA A 875 14.21 11.02 49.93
N LYS A 876 13.01 10.62 50.37
CA LYS A 876 12.76 9.70 51.49
C LYS A 876 12.53 8.26 51.02
N GLY A 877 12.46 8.02 49.72
CA GLY A 877 12.21 6.69 49.14
C GLY A 877 10.72 6.36 49.02
N ARG A 878 9.82 7.35 49.06
CA ARG A 878 8.40 7.13 48.84
C ARG A 878 8.04 7.24 47.37
N LEU A 879 7.23 6.31 46.90
CA LEU A 879 6.68 6.31 45.54
C LEU A 879 5.63 7.41 45.42
N ARG A 880 5.85 8.41 44.57
CA ARG A 880 4.89 9.52 44.36
C ARG A 880 3.79 9.15 43.37
N GLY A 881 4.17 8.42 42.33
CA GLY A 881 3.25 7.91 41.34
C GLY A 881 3.96 6.94 40.42
N VAL A 882 3.18 6.03 39.84
CA VAL A 882 3.62 5.15 38.75
C VAL A 882 2.52 5.14 37.70
N ARG A 883 2.92 5.31 36.45
CA ARG A 883 2.01 5.33 35.32
C ARG A 883 2.47 4.35 34.25
N TYR A 884 1.53 3.62 33.67
CA TYR A 884 1.80 2.77 32.53
C TYR A 884 2.08 3.62 31.30
N ILE A 885 3.16 3.31 30.57
CA ILE A 885 3.52 3.98 29.31
C ILE A 885 3.24 3.06 28.13
N ASP A 886 3.90 1.90 28.10
CA ASP A 886 3.72 0.88 27.08
C ASP A 886 4.21 -0.50 27.57
N SER A 887 3.74 -1.56 26.92
CA SER A 887 4.27 -2.92 27.08
C SER A 887 3.81 -3.79 25.91
N ASN A 888 4.45 -4.94 25.73
CA ASN A 888 3.99 -5.98 24.79
C ASN A 888 3.08 -7.01 25.49
N GLU A 889 2.53 -6.69 26.66
CA GLU A 889 1.74 -7.64 27.46
C GLU A 889 0.40 -8.00 26.84
N THR A 890 -0.14 -9.15 27.25
CA THR A 890 -1.49 -9.57 26.81
C THR A 890 -2.51 -8.57 27.35
N PRO A 891 -3.35 -7.91 26.51
CA PRO A 891 -4.25 -6.84 26.95
C PRO A 891 -5.19 -7.23 28.09
N SER A 892 -5.63 -8.50 28.17
CA SER A 892 -6.45 -9.01 29.27
C SER A 892 -5.73 -9.12 30.61
N TYR A 893 -4.39 -9.19 30.60
CA TYR A 893 -3.58 -9.21 31.82
C TYR A 893 -3.21 -7.82 32.31
N ILE A 894 -3.25 -6.81 31.44
CA ILE A 894 -2.98 -5.40 31.81
C ILE A 894 -4.24 -4.53 31.82
N SER A 895 -5.41 -5.10 31.52
CA SER A 895 -6.69 -4.40 31.65
C SER A 895 -6.92 -4.06 33.13
N GLY A 896 -6.70 -2.80 33.49
CA GLY A 896 -6.75 -2.33 34.88
C GLY A 896 -5.37 -2.05 35.51
N ILE A 897 -4.27 -2.18 34.76
CA ILE A 897 -2.92 -1.93 35.28
C ILE A 897 -2.76 -0.51 35.83
N ASP A 898 -3.31 0.53 35.18
CA ASP A 898 -3.24 1.90 35.68
C ASP A 898 -3.94 2.06 37.04
N GLY A 899 -5.08 1.40 37.23
CA GLY A 899 -5.81 1.39 38.51
C GLY A 899 -5.00 0.70 39.61
N TRP A 900 -4.39 -0.43 39.29
CA TRP A 900 -3.51 -1.18 40.20
C TRP A 900 -2.24 -0.39 40.56
N LEU A 901 -1.57 0.22 39.57
CA LEU A 901 -0.38 1.06 39.75
C LEU A 901 -0.67 2.32 40.58
N THR A 902 -1.84 2.94 40.39
CA THR A 902 -2.28 4.09 41.19
C THR A 902 -2.39 3.71 42.67
N GLY A 903 -2.78 2.47 42.97
CA GLY A 903 -2.82 1.93 44.34
C GLY A 903 -1.44 1.76 45.00
N LEU A 904 -0.34 1.84 44.24
CA LEU A 904 1.03 1.78 44.77
C LEU A 904 1.55 3.13 45.25
N ALA A 905 0.89 4.24 44.88
CA ALA A 905 1.30 5.58 45.30
C ALA A 905 1.29 5.72 46.83
N GLY A 906 2.35 6.33 47.38
CA GLY A 906 2.56 6.50 48.81
C GLY A 906 3.29 5.36 49.51
N MET A 907 3.58 4.24 48.83
CA MET A 907 4.37 3.15 49.40
C MET A 907 5.82 3.57 49.67
N ASP A 908 6.35 3.14 50.82
CA ASP A 908 7.70 3.45 51.27
C ASP A 908 8.67 2.31 50.88
N LEU A 909 9.57 2.60 49.93
CA LEU A 909 10.58 1.69 49.42
C LEU A 909 11.87 1.70 50.26
N SER A 910 11.98 2.58 51.25
CA SER A 910 13.10 2.56 52.21
C SER A 910 12.96 1.41 53.22
N VAL A 911 11.73 0.94 53.45
CA VAL A 911 11.41 -0.17 54.37
C VAL A 911 11.70 -1.54 53.75
N GLY A 912 11.75 -1.63 52.42
CA GLY A 912 12.04 -2.85 51.67
C GLY A 912 11.48 -2.82 50.25
N PRO A 913 11.80 -3.82 49.39
CA PRO A 913 11.28 -3.92 48.04
C PRO A 913 9.77 -4.22 48.01
N LEU A 914 9.10 -3.86 46.93
CA LEU A 914 7.74 -4.32 46.63
C LEU A 914 7.78 -5.80 46.22
N SER A 915 6.83 -6.57 46.71
CA SER A 915 6.67 -8.00 46.45
C SER A 915 5.20 -8.37 46.56
N LEU A 916 4.82 -9.52 46.01
CA LEU A 916 3.45 -10.04 46.12
C LEU A 916 3.02 -10.36 47.57
N SER A 917 3.96 -10.39 48.51
CA SER A 917 3.66 -10.49 49.95
C SER A 917 3.25 -9.17 50.60
N ARG A 918 3.52 -8.02 49.94
CA ARG A 918 3.18 -6.67 50.42
C ARG A 918 2.08 -6.00 49.62
N VAL A 919 1.86 -6.48 48.39
CA VAL A 919 0.95 -5.88 47.41
C VAL A 919 0.24 -7.02 46.71
N ASP A 920 -1.08 -6.96 46.65
CA ASP A 920 -1.85 -7.97 45.90
C ASP A 920 -1.46 -7.93 44.42
N ALA A 921 -1.30 -9.10 43.81
CA ALA A 921 -1.09 -9.19 42.37
C ALA A 921 -2.31 -8.63 41.61
N LEU A 922 -2.08 -8.05 40.43
CA LEU A 922 -3.16 -7.79 39.50
C LEU A 922 -3.84 -9.13 39.16
N THR A 923 -5.14 -9.21 39.38
CA THR A 923 -5.91 -10.47 39.29
C THR A 923 -5.70 -11.15 37.94
N GLY A 924 -5.23 -12.40 37.96
CA GLY A 924 -4.97 -13.19 36.75
C GLY A 924 -3.66 -12.86 36.02
N ALA A 925 -2.83 -11.95 36.55
CA ALA A 925 -1.61 -11.46 35.91
C ALA A 925 -0.39 -11.53 36.85
N THR A 926 -0.16 -12.68 37.50
CA THR A 926 0.91 -12.85 38.51
C THR A 926 2.30 -12.56 37.96
N VAL A 927 2.67 -13.14 36.81
CA VAL A 927 3.99 -12.96 36.18
C VAL A 927 4.22 -11.49 35.78
N SER A 928 3.21 -10.86 35.18
CA SER A 928 3.28 -9.45 34.78
C SER A 928 3.34 -8.51 35.98
N SER A 929 2.65 -8.87 37.08
CA SER A 929 2.69 -8.12 38.35
C SER A 929 4.07 -8.21 38.99
N GLU A 930 4.67 -9.39 39.06
CA GLU A 930 6.03 -9.60 39.57
C GLU A 930 7.06 -8.81 38.76
N ALA A 931 6.96 -8.84 37.43
CA ALA A 931 7.82 -8.07 36.55
C ALA A 931 7.67 -6.56 36.77
N ALA A 932 6.43 -6.05 36.86
CA ALA A 932 6.17 -4.63 37.13
C ALA A 932 6.77 -4.19 38.48
N LEU A 933 6.57 -4.97 39.55
CA LEU A 933 7.15 -4.68 40.86
C LEU A 933 8.69 -4.74 40.84
N ALA A 934 9.27 -5.71 40.14
CA ALA A 934 10.71 -5.84 39.97
C ALA A 934 11.31 -4.64 39.21
N SER A 935 10.68 -4.19 38.13
CA SER A 935 11.07 -2.99 37.38
C SER A 935 11.00 -1.73 38.25
N ILE A 936 9.95 -1.57 39.07
CA ILE A 936 9.81 -0.45 40.01
C ILE A 936 10.93 -0.48 41.05
N ASN A 937 11.20 -1.64 41.66
CA ASN A 937 12.24 -1.80 42.67
C ASN A 937 13.62 -1.44 42.13
N GLN A 938 13.95 -1.94 40.93
CA GLN A 938 15.23 -1.66 40.28
C GLN A 938 15.36 -0.18 39.93
N ALA A 939 14.31 0.42 39.38
CA ALA A 939 14.31 1.84 39.03
C ALA A 939 14.43 2.75 40.26
N ALA A 940 13.73 2.43 41.36
CA ALA A 940 13.84 3.17 42.61
C ALA A 940 15.23 3.05 43.25
N ARG A 941 15.87 1.88 43.16
CA ARG A 941 17.24 1.67 43.62
C ARG A 941 18.23 2.56 42.85
N VAL A 942 18.12 2.58 41.53
CA VAL A 942 18.97 3.40 40.66
C VAL A 942 18.70 4.90 40.86
N ALA A 943 17.43 5.31 40.98
CA ALA A 943 17.04 6.68 41.31
C ALA A 943 17.65 7.14 42.63
N GLY A 944 17.53 6.31 43.68
CA GLY A 944 18.08 6.60 45.00
C GLY A 944 19.59 6.81 44.98
N GLN A 945 20.33 5.91 44.32
CA GLN A 945 21.79 5.96 44.24
C GLN A 945 22.27 7.17 43.43
N THR A 946 21.60 7.46 42.31
CA THR A 946 22.01 8.51 41.37
C THR A 946 21.66 9.92 41.88
N ALA A 947 20.49 10.10 42.49
CA ALA A 947 19.98 11.42 42.85
C ALA A 947 20.19 11.81 44.32
N PHE A 948 20.09 10.81 45.21
CA PHE A 948 20.02 11.05 46.65
C PHE A 948 21.17 10.39 47.43
N GLY A 949 22.07 9.65 46.76
CA GLY A 949 23.16 8.90 47.39
C GLY A 949 22.67 7.81 48.37
N LYS A 950 21.42 7.35 48.23
CA LYS A 950 20.77 6.38 49.12
C LYS A 950 20.27 5.18 48.32
N SER A 951 20.49 3.96 48.78
CA SER A 951 19.91 2.79 48.10
C SER A 951 18.51 2.49 48.65
N PHE A 952 17.48 2.71 47.85
CA PHE A 952 16.11 2.27 48.15
C PHE A 952 15.86 0.85 47.64
N ALA A 953 14.81 0.19 48.13
CA ALA A 953 14.42 -1.17 47.76
C ALA A 953 15.57 -2.19 47.87
N GLN A 954 16.40 -2.09 48.92
CA GLN A 954 17.44 -3.09 49.20
C GLN A 954 16.82 -4.40 49.67
N VAL A 955 17.19 -5.48 48.99
CA VAL A 955 16.89 -6.85 49.41
C VAL A 955 17.85 -7.19 50.57
N ALA A 956 17.33 -7.49 51.76
CA ALA A 956 18.09 -8.22 52.76
C ALA A 956 18.44 -9.59 52.15
N SER A 957 19.73 -9.91 52.03
CA SER A 957 20.32 -11.21 51.64
C SER A 957 19.34 -12.24 51.07
N GLN A 958 19.46 -12.56 49.77
CA GLN A 958 18.81 -13.67 49.05
C GLN A 958 18.14 -14.70 49.98
N GLU A 959 16.84 -14.55 50.23
CA GLU A 959 16.03 -15.76 50.16
C GLU A 959 16.12 -16.19 48.71
N GLU A 960 16.91 -17.23 48.43
CA GLU A 960 16.77 -18.00 47.22
C GLU A 960 15.28 -18.34 47.11
N ALA A 961 14.54 -17.59 46.28
CA ALA A 961 13.26 -18.06 45.81
C ALA A 961 13.54 -19.46 45.29
N GLN A 962 12.96 -20.48 45.95
CA GLN A 962 13.25 -21.86 45.60
C GLN A 962 13.09 -21.98 44.09
N PRO A 963 14.05 -22.58 43.38
CA PRO A 963 13.97 -22.68 41.94
C PRO A 963 12.59 -23.23 41.58
N ALA A 964 11.82 -22.54 40.73
CA ALA A 964 10.42 -22.89 40.44
C ALA A 964 10.23 -24.37 39.99
N TRP A 965 11.34 -25.03 39.62
CA TRP A 965 11.51 -26.46 39.40
C TRP A 965 11.19 -27.38 40.59
N TYR A 966 11.15 -26.88 41.83
CA TYR A 966 10.80 -27.67 43.04
C TYR A 966 9.39 -27.39 43.58
N SER A 967 8.63 -26.55 42.90
CA SER A 967 7.24 -26.27 43.27
C SER A 967 6.40 -27.56 43.20
N PRO A 968 5.48 -27.79 44.17
CA PRO A 968 4.53 -28.91 44.11
C PRO A 968 3.76 -28.99 42.78
N GLU A 969 3.42 -27.84 42.21
CA GLU A 969 2.73 -27.67 40.94
C GLU A 969 3.55 -28.22 39.76
N PHE A 970 4.85 -27.90 39.73
CA PHE A 970 5.78 -28.41 38.72
C PHE A 970 5.95 -29.93 38.84
N MET A 971 6.09 -30.46 40.06
CA MET A 971 6.21 -31.91 40.30
C MET A 971 4.95 -32.69 39.89
N VAL A 972 3.76 -32.15 40.19
CA VAL A 972 2.50 -32.76 39.73
C VAL A 972 2.41 -32.73 38.20
N THR A 973 2.86 -31.65 37.57
CA THR A 973 2.91 -31.54 36.10
C THR A 973 3.84 -32.60 35.51
N VAL A 974 5.06 -32.75 36.02
CA VAL A 974 6.01 -33.80 35.59
C VAL A 974 5.39 -35.19 35.74
N GLY A 975 4.77 -35.49 36.89
CA GLY A 975 4.09 -36.76 37.13
C GLY A 975 2.99 -37.05 36.11
N LEU A 976 2.17 -36.05 35.80
CA LEU A 976 1.11 -36.14 34.79
C LEU A 976 1.68 -36.39 33.37
N LEU A 977 2.78 -35.73 33.01
CA LEU A 977 3.45 -35.92 31.71
C LEU A 977 4.13 -37.30 31.60
N LEU A 978 4.71 -37.83 32.67
CA LEU A 978 5.30 -39.17 32.67
C LEU A 978 4.23 -40.27 32.56
N LEU A 979 3.08 -40.08 33.22
CA LEU A 979 1.94 -41.00 33.17
C LEU A 979 1.33 -41.12 31.76
N PHE A 980 1.55 -40.13 30.88
CA PHE A 980 1.09 -40.17 29.48
C PHE A 980 1.59 -41.42 28.75
N PHE A 981 2.88 -41.78 28.86
CA PHE A 981 3.48 -42.86 28.08
C PHE A 981 2.82 -44.23 28.32
N PRO A 982 2.71 -44.74 29.57
CA PRO A 982 2.04 -46.03 29.81
C PRO A 982 0.56 -45.97 29.42
N VAL A 983 -0.14 -44.85 29.63
CA VAL A 983 -1.55 -44.70 29.25
C VAL A 983 -1.72 -44.72 27.72
N TYR A 984 -0.87 -44.00 26.98
CA TYR A 984 -0.90 -43.95 25.52
C TYR A 984 -0.60 -45.32 24.89
N LEU A 985 0.43 -46.01 25.39
CA LEU A 985 0.86 -47.32 24.91
C LEU A 985 -0.15 -48.43 25.25
N SER A 986 -0.87 -48.31 26.38
CA SER A 986 -1.89 -49.31 26.76
C SER A 986 -3.02 -49.46 25.75
N GLY A 987 -3.28 -48.43 24.93
CA GLY A 987 -4.42 -48.39 24.00
C GLY A 987 -5.80 -48.42 24.67
N SER A 988 -5.87 -48.42 26.01
CA SER A 988 -7.12 -48.52 26.77
C SER A 988 -7.93 -47.24 26.70
N GLU A 989 -9.19 -47.34 26.24
CA GLU A 989 -10.09 -46.20 26.19
C GLU A 989 -10.43 -45.69 27.60
N ASN A 990 -10.64 -46.58 28.57
CA ASN A 990 -10.97 -46.21 29.94
C ASN A 990 -9.79 -45.52 30.62
N GLY A 991 -8.56 -46.04 30.42
CA GLY A 991 -7.34 -45.42 30.94
C GLY A 991 -7.14 -44.01 30.39
N ARG A 992 -7.40 -43.81 29.09
CA ARG A 992 -7.36 -42.48 28.46
C ARG A 992 -8.38 -41.51 29.07
N LEU A 993 -9.61 -41.95 29.33
CA LEU A 993 -10.66 -41.08 29.88
C LEU A 993 -10.34 -40.64 31.31
N ILE A 994 -9.84 -41.55 32.14
CA ILE A 994 -9.39 -41.23 33.51
C ILE A 994 -8.24 -40.22 33.44
N TYR A 995 -7.27 -40.44 32.54
CA TYR A 995 -6.16 -39.53 32.33
C TYR A 995 -6.61 -38.14 31.85
N GLN A 996 -7.55 -38.07 30.90
CA GLN A 996 -8.12 -36.81 30.44
C GLN A 996 -8.88 -36.05 31.53
N PHE A 997 -9.60 -36.78 32.40
CA PHE A 997 -10.26 -36.18 33.55
C PHE A 997 -9.23 -35.59 34.52
N ALA A 998 -8.16 -36.32 34.82
CA ALA A 998 -7.06 -35.82 35.63
C ALA A 998 -6.40 -34.57 35.00
N ALA A 999 -6.13 -34.59 33.69
CA ALA A 999 -5.59 -33.43 32.98
C ALA A 999 -6.54 -32.23 32.99
N LEU A 1000 -7.86 -32.44 32.85
CA LEU A 1000 -8.87 -31.38 32.96
C LEU A 1000 -8.89 -30.74 34.36
N MET A 1001 -8.85 -31.55 35.42
CA MET A 1001 -8.88 -31.04 36.79
C MET A 1001 -7.56 -30.37 37.20
N ILE A 1002 -6.42 -30.97 36.83
CA ILE A 1002 -5.09 -30.48 37.21
C ILE A 1002 -4.68 -29.28 36.35
N LEU A 1003 -4.59 -29.45 35.01
CA LEU A 1003 -4.08 -28.39 34.12
C LEU A 1003 -5.14 -27.32 33.81
N GLY A 1004 -6.42 -27.69 33.80
CA GLY A 1004 -7.52 -26.75 33.58
C GLY A 1004 -7.91 -26.00 34.85
N PHE A 1005 -8.58 -26.68 35.79
CA PHE A 1005 -9.17 -26.01 36.96
C PHE A 1005 -8.19 -25.64 38.08
N TRP A 1006 -7.17 -26.45 38.35
CA TRP A 1006 -6.26 -26.19 39.47
C TRP A 1006 -5.11 -25.26 39.08
N LEU A 1007 -4.36 -25.60 38.02
CA LEU A 1007 -3.17 -24.86 37.61
C LEU A 1007 -3.45 -23.78 36.55
N ASN A 1008 -4.61 -23.82 35.89
CA ASN A 1008 -4.96 -22.95 34.76
C ASN A 1008 -3.79 -22.71 33.78
N SER A 1009 -3.11 -23.80 33.41
CA SER A 1009 -1.86 -23.77 32.64
C SER A 1009 -1.99 -24.68 31.42
N GLN A 1010 -2.01 -24.06 30.25
CA GLN A 1010 -2.29 -24.73 28.99
C GLN A 1010 -1.52 -24.09 27.85
N VAL A 1011 -1.10 -24.92 26.89
CA VAL A 1011 -0.49 -24.46 25.64
C VAL A 1011 -1.59 -23.93 24.72
N THR A 1012 -1.51 -22.67 24.29
CA THR A 1012 -2.49 -21.97 23.43
C THR A 1012 -1.82 -21.47 22.14
N GLU A 1013 -2.58 -20.86 21.23
CA GLU A 1013 -2.02 -20.16 20.06
C GLU A 1013 -1.21 -18.90 20.43
N VAL A 1014 -1.40 -18.33 21.62
CA VAL A 1014 -0.60 -17.19 22.09
C VAL A 1014 0.87 -17.60 22.22
N ASP A 1015 1.13 -18.85 22.63
CA ASP A 1015 2.49 -19.39 22.66
C ASP A 1015 3.10 -19.48 21.26
N LEU A 1016 2.30 -19.86 20.26
CA LEU A 1016 2.74 -19.89 18.86
C LEU A 1016 3.08 -18.47 18.36
N VAL A 1017 2.27 -17.48 18.74
CA VAL A 1017 2.47 -16.07 18.41
C VAL A 1017 3.75 -15.53 19.07
N ASN A 1018 3.93 -15.75 20.37
CA ASN A 1018 5.07 -15.25 21.14
C ASN A 1018 6.39 -15.87 20.65
N LEU A 1019 6.41 -17.18 20.38
CA LEU A 1019 7.55 -17.85 19.75
C LEU A 1019 7.87 -17.25 18.37
N GLY A 1020 6.84 -16.90 17.58
CA GLY A 1020 7.02 -16.27 16.26
C GLY A 1020 7.60 -14.86 16.32
N PHE A 1021 7.32 -14.12 17.40
CA PHE A 1021 7.89 -12.82 17.70
C PHE A 1021 9.24 -12.90 18.42
N GLY A 1022 9.77 -14.10 18.73
CA GLY A 1022 11.00 -14.22 19.52
C GLY A 1022 10.89 -13.64 20.95
N LEU A 1023 9.66 -13.45 21.44
CA LEU A 1023 9.38 -12.97 22.79
C LEU A 1023 9.36 -14.19 23.72
N PHE A 1024 10.52 -14.51 24.30
CA PHE A 1024 10.68 -15.65 25.19
C PHE A 1024 10.79 -15.16 26.64
N SER A 1025 9.93 -15.65 27.53
CA SER A 1025 10.21 -15.54 28.96
C SER A 1025 11.40 -16.42 29.31
N SER A 1026 12.22 -16.01 30.27
CA SER A 1026 13.34 -16.84 30.74
C SER A 1026 12.82 -18.22 31.18
N ILE A 1027 13.57 -19.27 30.86
CA ILE A 1027 13.23 -20.65 31.27
C ILE A 1027 13.23 -20.76 32.80
N ALA A 1028 14.07 -19.96 33.48
CA ALA A 1028 14.15 -19.95 34.93
C ALA A 1028 12.89 -19.37 35.59
N ASP A 1029 12.24 -18.40 34.95
CA ASP A 1029 11.11 -17.66 35.52
C ASP A 1029 9.78 -18.41 35.34
N ASN A 1030 9.66 -19.26 34.31
CA ASN A 1030 8.44 -20.06 34.08
C ASN A 1030 8.73 -21.48 33.55
N PRO A 1031 9.35 -22.35 34.38
CA PRO A 1031 9.78 -23.68 33.94
C PRO A 1031 8.62 -24.62 33.63
N GLN A 1032 7.47 -24.47 34.31
CA GLN A 1032 6.28 -25.29 34.06
C GLN A 1032 5.71 -25.06 32.65
N HIS A 1033 5.60 -23.81 32.23
CA HIS A 1033 5.06 -23.47 30.91
C HIS A 1033 5.95 -23.98 29.78
N TRP A 1034 7.28 -23.81 29.92
CA TRP A 1034 8.27 -24.35 28.99
C TRP A 1034 8.25 -25.88 28.92
N LEU A 1035 8.03 -26.55 30.05
CA LEU A 1035 7.87 -28.00 30.08
C LEU A 1035 6.65 -28.44 29.26
N LEU A 1036 5.52 -27.74 29.36
CA LEU A 1036 4.30 -28.05 28.59
C LEU A 1036 4.46 -27.78 27.09
N ILE A 1037 5.03 -26.63 26.70
CA ILE A 1037 5.32 -26.29 25.29
C ILE A 1037 6.28 -27.32 24.70
N GLY A 1038 7.39 -27.59 25.40
CA GLY A 1038 8.40 -28.56 24.97
C GLY A 1038 7.81 -29.96 24.80
N PHE A 1039 7.01 -30.42 25.78
CA PHE A 1039 6.33 -31.70 25.70
C PHE A 1039 5.35 -31.75 24.51
N ALA A 1040 4.53 -30.71 24.31
CA ALA A 1040 3.57 -30.66 23.21
C ALA A 1040 4.27 -30.71 21.83
N LEU A 1041 5.36 -29.97 21.65
CA LEU A 1041 6.14 -29.97 20.39
C LEU A 1041 6.86 -31.29 20.15
N VAL A 1042 7.60 -31.79 21.16
CA VAL A 1042 8.37 -33.04 21.05
C VAL A 1042 7.43 -34.21 20.78
N THR A 1043 6.37 -34.39 21.57
CA THR A 1043 5.43 -35.49 21.35
C THR A 1043 4.71 -35.40 20.00
N THR A 1044 4.48 -34.18 19.50
CA THR A 1044 3.93 -33.94 18.15
C THR A 1044 4.88 -34.37 17.04
N LEU A 1045 6.18 -34.08 17.17
CA LEU A 1045 7.23 -34.52 16.24
C LEU A 1045 7.51 -36.03 16.30
N LEU A 1046 7.29 -36.67 17.45
CA LEU A 1046 7.55 -38.09 17.60
C LEU A 1046 6.35 -38.96 17.20
N PHE A 1047 5.17 -38.64 17.72
CA PHE A 1047 3.98 -39.48 17.62
C PHE A 1047 2.85 -38.86 16.79
N GLY A 1048 2.84 -37.54 16.54
CA GLY A 1048 1.71 -36.77 16.01
C GLY A 1048 0.97 -36.01 17.13
N PRO A 1049 -0.16 -35.32 16.87
CA PRO A 1049 -0.83 -34.40 17.82
C PRO A 1049 -1.53 -35.11 18.98
N VAL A 1050 -0.75 -35.81 19.82
CA VAL A 1050 -1.21 -36.56 21.00
C VAL A 1050 -1.60 -35.63 22.15
N TRP A 1051 -1.01 -34.43 22.21
CA TRP A 1051 -1.43 -33.36 23.14
C TRP A 1051 -2.93 -33.10 23.03
N CYS A 1052 -3.42 -32.84 21.82
CA CYS A 1052 -4.85 -32.65 21.56
C CYS A 1052 -5.68 -33.88 21.94
N GLY A 1053 -5.14 -35.09 21.74
CA GLY A 1053 -5.82 -36.36 22.01
C GLY A 1053 -5.94 -36.73 23.50
N TYR A 1054 -4.98 -36.35 24.33
CA TYR A 1054 -4.82 -36.88 25.70
C TYR A 1054 -4.68 -35.82 26.80
N LEU A 1055 -3.95 -34.72 26.55
CA LEU A 1055 -3.57 -33.76 27.61
C LEU A 1055 -4.36 -32.46 27.60
N CYS A 1056 -4.81 -31.99 26.43
CA CYS A 1056 -5.51 -30.71 26.29
C CYS A 1056 -6.79 -30.66 27.17
N PRO A 1057 -6.86 -29.79 28.21
CA PRO A 1057 -7.99 -29.70 29.12
C PRO A 1057 -9.29 -29.32 28.40
N PHE A 1058 -9.24 -28.33 27.51
CA PHE A 1058 -10.40 -27.89 26.75
C PHE A 1058 -10.93 -28.97 25.78
N GLY A 1059 -10.02 -29.74 25.17
CA GLY A 1059 -10.37 -30.89 24.34
C GLY A 1059 -11.01 -32.02 25.13
N ALA A 1060 -10.57 -32.23 26.38
CA ALA A 1060 -11.19 -33.19 27.30
C ALA A 1060 -12.59 -32.73 27.72
N LEU A 1061 -12.77 -31.46 28.10
CA LEU A 1061 -14.08 -30.87 28.44
C LEU A 1061 -15.10 -31.09 27.31
N GLN A 1062 -14.75 -30.74 26.08
CA GLN A 1062 -15.62 -30.95 24.92
C GLN A 1062 -15.89 -32.44 24.64
N GLU A 1063 -14.95 -33.34 24.91
CA GLU A 1063 -15.19 -34.78 24.78
C GLU A 1063 -16.19 -35.29 25.81
N PHE A 1064 -16.11 -34.84 27.06
CA PHE A 1064 -17.08 -35.19 28.10
C PHE A 1064 -18.49 -34.66 27.75
N VAL A 1065 -18.61 -33.42 27.31
CA VAL A 1065 -19.88 -32.84 26.82
C VAL A 1065 -20.44 -33.64 25.64
N SER A 1066 -19.59 -34.01 24.68
CA SER A 1066 -20.01 -34.83 23.53
C SER A 1066 -20.50 -36.23 23.93
N ARG A 1067 -19.94 -36.81 24.99
CA ARG A 1067 -20.43 -38.09 25.55
C ARG A 1067 -21.77 -37.94 26.25
N ILE A 1068 -22.04 -36.81 26.90
CA ILE A 1068 -23.38 -36.49 27.43
C ILE A 1068 -24.36 -36.40 26.26
N GLY A 1069 -24.02 -35.66 25.20
CA GLY A 1069 -24.84 -35.56 23.99
C GLY A 1069 -25.09 -36.91 23.32
N HIS A 1070 -24.11 -37.82 23.36
CA HIS A 1070 -24.29 -39.19 22.91
C HIS A 1070 -25.31 -39.98 23.75
N ARG A 1071 -25.24 -39.88 25.09
CA ARG A 1071 -26.22 -40.51 25.99
C ARG A 1071 -27.63 -39.96 25.80
N LEU A 1072 -27.74 -38.68 25.44
CA LEU A 1072 -28.99 -38.00 25.15
C LEU A 1072 -29.50 -38.24 23.71
N GLY A 1073 -28.76 -38.97 22.87
CA GLY A 1073 -29.15 -39.25 21.48
C GLY A 1073 -29.05 -38.06 20.52
N LEU A 1074 -28.45 -36.94 20.92
CA LEU A 1074 -28.36 -35.70 20.14
C LEU A 1074 -27.20 -35.67 19.13
N ARG A 1075 -26.31 -36.67 19.16
CA ARG A 1075 -25.08 -36.70 18.37
C ARG A 1075 -25.34 -36.92 16.88
N SER A 1076 -24.81 -36.02 16.04
CA SER A 1076 -24.95 -36.04 14.57
C SER A 1076 -23.60 -35.94 13.85
N TYR A 1077 -23.52 -36.52 12.65
CA TYR A 1077 -22.35 -36.45 11.77
C TYR A 1077 -22.72 -35.74 10.47
N ALA A 1078 -21.94 -34.72 10.09
CA ALA A 1078 -22.10 -34.01 8.82
C ALA A 1078 -21.79 -34.91 7.62
N SER A 1079 -22.37 -34.61 6.46
CA SER A 1079 -22.05 -35.30 5.20
C SER A 1079 -20.55 -35.21 4.88
N ARG A 1080 -19.96 -36.26 4.28
CA ARG A 1080 -18.51 -36.35 4.05
C ARG A 1080 -17.91 -35.14 3.29
N PRO A 1081 -18.53 -34.61 2.22
CA PRO A 1081 -17.97 -33.45 1.53
C PRO A 1081 -18.06 -32.17 2.35
N LEU A 1082 -19.08 -32.04 3.22
CA LEU A 1082 -19.22 -30.89 4.12
C LEU A 1082 -18.19 -30.95 5.25
N ASP A 1083 -18.05 -32.12 5.91
CA ASP A 1083 -17.06 -32.34 6.99
C ASP A 1083 -15.63 -32.06 6.49
N SER A 1084 -15.25 -32.58 5.32
CA SER A 1084 -13.91 -32.32 4.76
C SER A 1084 -13.64 -30.84 4.47
N ARG A 1085 -14.67 -30.05 4.11
CA ARG A 1085 -14.53 -28.60 3.86
C ARG A 1085 -14.49 -27.82 5.16
N LEU A 1086 -15.33 -28.16 6.14
CA LEU A 1086 -15.36 -27.50 7.45
C LEU A 1086 -14.08 -27.77 8.24
N ARG A 1087 -13.47 -28.96 8.13
CA ARG A 1087 -12.16 -29.25 8.76
C ARG A 1087 -11.03 -28.40 8.20
N PHE A 1088 -11.19 -27.80 7.01
CA PHE A 1088 -10.20 -26.87 6.48
C PHE A 1088 -10.22 -25.51 7.21
N LEU A 1089 -11.35 -25.14 7.83
CA LEU A 1089 -11.55 -23.83 8.44
C LEU A 1089 -10.53 -23.53 9.54
N LYS A 1090 -10.17 -24.49 10.39
CA LYS A 1090 -9.11 -24.31 11.41
C LYS A 1090 -7.74 -23.94 10.83
N TYR A 1091 -7.40 -24.43 9.63
CA TYR A 1091 -6.14 -24.09 8.95
C TYR A 1091 -6.21 -22.70 8.32
N LEU A 1092 -7.39 -22.33 7.82
CA LEU A 1092 -7.64 -20.97 7.36
C LEU A 1092 -7.56 -19.98 8.52
N LEU A 1093 -8.18 -20.30 9.67
CA LEU A 1093 -8.13 -19.49 10.88
C LEU A 1093 -6.70 -19.38 11.43
N LEU A 1094 -5.93 -20.47 11.48
CA LEU A 1094 -4.50 -20.41 11.82
C LEU A 1094 -3.74 -19.47 10.89
N GLY A 1095 -3.92 -19.62 9.57
CA GLY A 1095 -3.26 -18.74 8.60
C GLY A 1095 -3.65 -17.28 8.78
N LEU A 1096 -4.94 -16.98 8.94
CA LEU A 1096 -5.44 -15.62 9.17
C LEU A 1096 -4.93 -15.03 10.48
N LEU A 1097 -4.97 -15.79 11.57
CA LEU A 1097 -4.43 -15.39 12.87
C LEU A 1097 -2.97 -14.96 12.74
N LEU A 1098 -2.11 -15.82 12.16
CA LEU A 1098 -0.69 -15.50 12.00
C LEU A 1098 -0.45 -14.32 11.04
N ILE A 1099 -1.27 -14.17 9.99
CA ILE A 1099 -1.18 -13.03 9.06
C ILE A 1099 -1.55 -11.73 9.77
N VAL A 1100 -2.65 -11.70 10.51
CA VAL A 1100 -3.13 -10.50 11.18
C VAL A 1100 -2.18 -10.12 12.31
N VAL A 1101 -1.85 -11.06 13.21
CA VAL A 1101 -0.98 -10.80 14.35
C VAL A 1101 0.42 -10.34 13.93
N TRP A 1102 1.08 -11.07 13.01
CA TRP A 1102 2.41 -10.66 12.55
C TRP A 1102 2.38 -9.46 11.59
N GLY A 1103 1.27 -9.25 10.89
CA GLY A 1103 1.07 -8.10 10.02
C GLY A 1103 0.87 -6.79 10.79
N SER A 1104 0.09 -6.82 11.87
CA SER A 1104 -0.17 -5.66 12.74
C SER A 1104 0.89 -5.46 13.82
N GLY A 1105 1.60 -6.53 14.20
CA GLY A 1105 2.47 -6.53 15.38
C GLY A 1105 1.70 -6.59 16.70
N ASP A 1106 0.38 -6.82 16.65
CA ASP A 1106 -0.51 -6.82 17.80
C ASP A 1106 -1.00 -8.24 18.12
N SER A 1107 -0.61 -8.75 19.29
CA SER A 1107 -0.97 -10.08 19.79
C SER A 1107 -2.43 -10.15 20.27
N SER A 1108 -3.13 -9.03 20.43
CA SER A 1108 -4.54 -8.97 20.85
C SER A 1108 -5.48 -9.73 19.90
N TRP A 1109 -5.10 -9.85 18.63
CA TRP A 1109 -5.85 -10.61 17.63
C TRP A 1109 -5.87 -12.13 17.89
N ALA A 1110 -5.04 -12.63 18.83
CA ALA A 1110 -5.07 -14.01 19.29
C ALA A 1110 -6.11 -14.29 20.39
N LEU A 1111 -6.83 -13.27 20.88
CA LEU A 1111 -7.74 -13.36 22.04
C LEU A 1111 -9.13 -13.96 21.72
N PHE A 1112 -9.36 -14.49 20.52
CA PHE A 1112 -10.68 -15.03 20.16
C PHE A 1112 -10.91 -16.49 20.60
N ASP A 1113 -9.88 -17.20 21.08
CA ASP A 1113 -10.02 -18.62 21.44
C ASP A 1113 -10.64 -18.78 22.85
N PRO A 1114 -11.84 -19.39 22.97
CA PRO A 1114 -12.48 -19.63 24.26
C PRO A 1114 -11.68 -20.51 25.20
N MET A 1115 -10.70 -21.27 24.69
CA MET A 1115 -9.77 -22.03 25.49
C MET A 1115 -9.05 -21.12 26.49
N GLN A 1116 -8.66 -19.90 26.11
CA GLN A 1116 -7.93 -18.96 26.97
C GLN A 1116 -8.76 -18.49 28.18
N TYR A 1117 -10.10 -18.51 28.07
CA TYR A 1117 -11.00 -17.91 29.07
C TYR A 1117 -11.75 -18.93 29.91
N VAL A 1118 -12.01 -20.14 29.39
CA VAL A 1118 -12.93 -21.12 30.01
C VAL A 1118 -12.56 -21.53 31.45
N PHE A 1119 -11.28 -21.47 31.82
CA PHE A 1119 -10.79 -21.79 33.16
C PHE A 1119 -10.37 -20.55 33.96
N GLY A 1120 -10.50 -19.35 33.39
CA GLY A 1120 -10.19 -18.08 34.06
C GLY A 1120 -11.39 -17.49 34.81
N GLU A 1121 -11.12 -16.57 35.73
CA GLU A 1121 -12.14 -15.96 36.61
C GLU A 1121 -12.96 -14.84 35.93
N HIS A 1122 -12.43 -14.19 34.89
CA HIS A 1122 -13.06 -13.03 34.23
C HIS A 1122 -13.25 -13.28 32.73
N TRP A 1123 -14.50 -13.15 32.25
CA TRP A 1123 -14.86 -13.37 30.84
C TRP A 1123 -15.40 -12.07 30.23
N PRO A 1124 -14.88 -11.62 29.08
CA PRO A 1124 -15.56 -10.61 28.28
C PRO A 1124 -16.97 -11.06 27.92
N GLU A 1125 -17.96 -10.16 27.93
CA GLU A 1125 -19.38 -10.51 27.70
C GLU A 1125 -19.60 -11.27 26.39
N TRP A 1126 -18.89 -10.89 25.33
CA TRP A 1126 -18.95 -11.55 24.02
C TRP A 1126 -18.34 -12.96 24.02
N MET A 1127 -17.36 -13.24 24.89
CA MET A 1127 -16.68 -14.54 24.97
C MET A 1127 -17.57 -15.60 25.61
N LEU A 1128 -18.40 -15.23 26.59
CA LEU A 1128 -19.41 -16.12 27.16
C LEU A 1128 -20.35 -16.69 26.08
N GLY A 1129 -20.79 -15.85 25.15
CA GLY A 1129 -21.61 -16.27 24.02
C GLY A 1129 -20.92 -17.30 23.11
N ILE A 1130 -19.64 -17.09 22.81
CA ILE A 1130 -18.84 -18.02 22.00
C ILE A 1130 -18.64 -19.35 22.74
N LEU A 1131 -18.28 -19.31 24.02
CA LEU A 1131 -18.07 -20.51 24.83
C LEU A 1131 -19.34 -21.36 24.92
N LEU A 1132 -20.50 -20.74 25.17
CA LEU A 1132 -21.78 -21.44 25.18
C LEU A 1132 -22.09 -22.08 23.82
N LEU A 1133 -21.87 -21.35 22.72
CA LEU A 1133 -22.06 -21.88 21.37
C LEU A 1133 -21.12 -23.07 21.10
N VAL A 1134 -19.87 -23.02 21.57
CA VAL A 1134 -18.91 -24.11 21.42
C VAL A 1134 -19.33 -25.34 22.22
N LEU A 1135 -19.76 -25.18 23.47
CA LEU A 1135 -20.21 -26.30 24.31
C LEU A 1135 -21.53 -26.90 23.79
N LEU A 1136 -22.47 -26.07 23.33
CA LEU A 1136 -23.67 -26.52 22.64
C LEU A 1136 -23.30 -27.28 21.35
N GLY A 1137 -22.40 -26.74 20.54
CA GLY A 1137 -21.88 -27.41 19.35
C GLY A 1137 -21.23 -28.76 19.69
N ALA A 1138 -20.51 -28.86 20.82
CA ALA A 1138 -19.88 -30.09 21.30
C ALA A 1138 -20.89 -31.17 21.70
N LEU A 1139 -22.12 -30.79 22.10
CA LEU A 1139 -23.21 -31.70 22.39
C LEU A 1139 -23.68 -32.46 21.12
N PHE A 1140 -23.75 -31.75 19.99
CA PHE A 1140 -24.18 -32.31 18.70
C PHE A 1140 -23.03 -32.94 17.90
N HIS A 1141 -21.82 -32.35 17.96
CA HIS A 1141 -20.66 -32.75 17.18
C HIS A 1141 -19.44 -33.01 18.06
N TYR A 1142 -18.71 -34.10 17.78
CA TYR A 1142 -17.54 -34.47 18.57
C TYR A 1142 -16.44 -33.42 18.50
N ARG A 1143 -16.12 -32.82 19.66
CA ARG A 1143 -15.08 -31.78 19.86
C ARG A 1143 -15.18 -30.65 18.83
N PHE A 1144 -16.34 -30.00 18.80
CA PHE A 1144 -16.72 -28.99 17.80
C PHE A 1144 -15.62 -27.94 17.53
N TRP A 1145 -15.08 -27.29 18.55
CA TRP A 1145 -14.02 -26.28 18.38
C TRP A 1145 -12.71 -26.90 17.91
N CYS A 1146 -12.22 -27.94 18.60
CA CYS A 1146 -10.94 -28.59 18.26
C CYS A 1146 -10.94 -29.22 16.85
N ARG A 1147 -12.11 -29.60 16.34
CA ARG A 1147 -12.26 -30.22 15.02
C ARG A 1147 -12.29 -29.19 13.88
N TYR A 1148 -12.95 -28.05 14.08
CA TYR A 1148 -13.26 -27.11 13.00
C TYR A 1148 -12.63 -25.73 13.13
N LEU A 1149 -12.29 -25.27 14.33
CA LEU A 1149 -11.94 -23.86 14.59
C LEU A 1149 -10.58 -23.65 15.27
N CYS A 1150 -10.11 -24.59 16.09
CA CYS A 1150 -8.90 -24.43 16.92
C CYS A 1150 -7.59 -24.23 16.10
N PRO A 1151 -6.95 -23.04 16.15
CA PRO A 1151 -5.70 -22.74 15.45
C PRO A 1151 -4.51 -23.58 15.95
N LEU A 1152 -4.36 -23.71 17.27
CA LEU A 1152 -3.30 -24.54 17.86
C LEU A 1152 -3.42 -26.01 17.43
N GLY A 1153 -4.65 -26.55 17.44
CA GLY A 1153 -4.92 -27.92 16.97
C GLY A 1153 -4.59 -28.10 15.48
N ALA A 1154 -4.79 -27.07 14.65
CA ALA A 1154 -4.37 -27.06 13.26
C ALA A 1154 -2.85 -27.06 13.11
N PHE A 1155 -2.13 -26.29 13.93
CA PHE A 1155 -0.67 -26.26 13.94
C PHE A 1155 -0.06 -27.61 14.31
N LEU A 1156 -0.48 -28.19 15.44
CA LEU A 1156 0.01 -29.49 15.90
C LEU A 1156 -0.36 -30.63 14.93
N ALA A 1157 -1.47 -30.52 14.21
CA ALA A 1157 -1.89 -31.49 13.21
C ALA A 1157 -0.89 -31.64 12.05
N PHE A 1158 -0.08 -30.61 11.73
CA PHE A 1158 1.02 -30.75 10.75
C PHE A 1158 2.04 -31.81 11.17
N GLY A 1159 2.21 -32.06 12.47
CA GLY A 1159 3.08 -33.12 12.99
C GLY A 1159 2.73 -34.51 12.47
N ASN A 1160 1.48 -34.77 12.09
CA ASN A 1160 1.09 -36.04 11.46
C ASN A 1160 1.85 -36.33 10.15
N LYS A 1161 2.35 -35.30 9.45
CA LYS A 1161 3.15 -35.46 8.23
C LYS A 1161 4.62 -35.77 8.49
N PHE A 1162 5.14 -35.32 9.63
CA PHE A 1162 6.57 -35.39 9.98
C PHE A 1162 6.90 -36.44 11.05
N ALA A 1163 5.89 -37.01 11.72
CA ALA A 1163 6.12 -37.81 12.91
C ALA A 1163 7.03 -39.03 12.67
N LEU A 1164 8.12 -39.10 13.43
CA LEU A 1164 9.27 -39.99 13.20
C LEU A 1164 9.10 -41.40 13.78
N TRP A 1165 8.44 -41.54 14.93
CA TRP A 1165 8.34 -42.79 15.70
C TRP A 1165 6.92 -43.38 15.73
N GLN A 1166 6.15 -43.19 14.66
CA GLN A 1166 4.81 -43.77 14.56
C GLN A 1166 4.77 -45.32 14.67
N ARG A 1167 5.89 -46.01 14.41
CA ARG A 1167 6.01 -47.47 14.53
C ARG A 1167 5.92 -47.98 15.97
N LEU A 1168 6.21 -47.13 16.96
CA LEU A 1168 6.13 -47.47 18.38
C LEU A 1168 4.71 -47.25 18.95
N ALA A 1169 3.80 -46.67 18.17
CA ALA A 1169 2.42 -46.44 18.58
C ALA A 1169 1.54 -47.68 18.34
N PRO A 1170 0.43 -47.85 19.08
CA PRO A 1170 -0.51 -48.94 18.85
C PRO A 1170 -1.02 -49.00 17.40
N GLU A 1171 -1.10 -50.21 16.83
CA GLU A 1171 -1.53 -50.41 15.45
C GLU A 1171 -3.00 -50.05 15.24
N ARG A 1172 -3.28 -49.08 14.35
CA ARG A 1172 -4.62 -48.50 14.20
C ARG A 1172 -5.44 -49.18 13.10
N ARG A 1173 -6.71 -49.44 13.42
CA ARG A 1173 -7.71 -49.94 12.47
C ARG A 1173 -8.57 -48.79 11.93
N PHE A 1174 -8.14 -48.13 10.86
CA PHE A 1174 -8.82 -46.94 10.32
C PHE A 1174 -10.28 -47.19 9.89
N ASN A 1175 -10.64 -48.43 9.55
CA ASN A 1175 -12.02 -48.82 9.24
C ASN A 1175 -12.98 -48.60 10.43
N HIS A 1176 -12.46 -48.64 11.66
CA HIS A 1176 -13.20 -48.39 12.90
C HIS A 1176 -13.15 -46.91 13.35
N CYS A 1177 -12.66 -46.01 12.50
CA CYS A 1177 -12.61 -44.59 12.85
C CYS A 1177 -13.95 -43.89 12.55
N ASP A 1178 -14.62 -43.45 13.61
CA ASP A 1178 -15.83 -42.63 13.56
C ASP A 1178 -15.56 -41.20 13.04
N LEU A 1179 -14.32 -40.70 13.17
CA LEU A 1179 -13.93 -39.35 12.79
C LEU A 1179 -13.60 -39.16 11.30
N GLY A 1180 -13.55 -40.25 10.52
CA GLY A 1180 -13.32 -40.18 9.07
C GLY A 1180 -11.86 -40.21 8.62
N VAL A 1181 -10.93 -40.52 9.53
CA VAL A 1181 -9.50 -40.74 9.24
C VAL A 1181 -9.33 -42.05 8.46
N ARG A 1182 -8.53 -42.03 7.38
CA ARG A 1182 -8.38 -43.19 6.48
C ARG A 1182 -6.99 -43.81 6.43
N GLU A 1183 -5.97 -43.05 6.82
CA GLU A 1183 -4.58 -43.45 6.67
C GLU A 1183 -3.73 -42.93 7.84
N THR A 1184 -2.53 -43.48 7.98
CA THR A 1184 -1.63 -43.18 9.09
C THR A 1184 -1.11 -41.75 9.09
N PHE A 1185 -0.97 -41.13 7.91
CA PHE A 1185 -0.47 -39.75 7.74
C PHE A 1185 -1.59 -38.74 7.44
N ASP A 1186 -2.83 -39.10 7.75
CA ASP A 1186 -3.97 -38.20 7.65
C ASP A 1186 -3.80 -37.06 8.66
N ILE A 1187 -3.92 -35.82 8.18
CA ILE A 1187 -3.62 -34.64 8.99
C ILE A 1187 -4.63 -34.49 10.14
N ASP A 1188 -5.86 -34.99 9.96
CA ASP A 1188 -6.94 -34.88 10.94
C ASP A 1188 -6.87 -35.90 12.09
N CYS A 1189 -5.88 -36.80 12.09
CA CYS A 1189 -5.75 -37.82 13.12
C CYS A 1189 -5.21 -37.25 14.44
N ILE A 1190 -6.08 -37.02 15.44
CA ILE A 1190 -5.70 -36.61 16.81
C ILE A 1190 -5.15 -37.74 17.70
N ARG A 1191 -4.96 -38.92 17.13
CA ARG A 1191 -4.26 -40.05 17.77
C ARG A 1191 -4.89 -40.58 19.07
N CYS A 1192 -6.20 -40.39 19.23
CA CYS A 1192 -7.00 -40.79 20.41
C CYS A 1192 -7.19 -42.31 20.64
N ASN A 1193 -6.72 -43.16 19.73
CA ASN A 1193 -6.82 -44.63 19.79
C ASN A 1193 -8.25 -45.24 19.90
N ARG A 1194 -9.32 -44.46 19.74
CA ARG A 1194 -10.72 -44.95 19.71
C ARG A 1194 -10.99 -45.97 18.59
N CYS A 1195 -10.22 -45.90 17.50
CA CYS A 1195 -10.30 -46.87 16.40
C CYS A 1195 -9.84 -48.29 16.77
N LEU A 1196 -9.19 -48.49 17.92
CA LEU A 1196 -8.78 -49.83 18.36
C LEU A 1196 -9.99 -50.68 18.76
N THR A 1197 -10.93 -50.11 19.52
CA THR A 1197 -12.13 -50.81 20.01
C THR A 1197 -13.33 -50.70 19.07
N GLY A 1198 -13.40 -49.62 18.28
CA GLY A 1198 -14.46 -49.41 17.28
C GLY A 1198 -15.87 -49.20 17.83
N ARG A 1199 -16.03 -48.95 19.14
CA ARG A 1199 -17.34 -48.82 19.83
C ARG A 1199 -18.29 -47.82 19.16
N ASP A 1200 -17.76 -46.69 18.66
CA ASP A 1200 -18.56 -45.60 18.11
C ASP A 1200 -18.74 -45.65 16.57
N THR A 1201 -18.21 -46.69 15.91
CA THR A 1201 -18.23 -46.80 14.43
C THR A 1201 -19.65 -46.90 13.87
N HIS A 1202 -20.58 -47.51 14.62
CA HIS A 1202 -21.98 -47.68 14.20
C HIS A 1202 -22.77 -46.37 14.12
N LEU A 1203 -22.38 -45.35 14.89
CA LEU A 1203 -23.01 -44.02 14.85
C LEU A 1203 -22.73 -43.30 13.53
N LYS A 1204 -21.52 -43.51 12.98
CA LYS A 1204 -21.11 -43.04 11.66
C LYS A 1204 -22.00 -43.65 10.56
N LEU A 1205 -22.30 -44.94 10.65
CA LEU A 1205 -23.11 -45.68 9.67
C LEU A 1205 -24.60 -45.32 9.71
N ARG A 1206 -25.11 -44.72 10.79
CA ARG A 1206 -26.48 -44.18 10.88
C ARG A 1206 -26.61 -42.78 10.29
N GLY A 1207 -25.59 -41.93 10.43
CA GLY A 1207 -25.61 -40.54 9.93
C GLY A 1207 -25.31 -40.39 8.44
N PHE A 1208 -24.50 -41.29 7.86
CA PHE A 1208 -24.41 -41.46 6.42
C PHE A 1208 -25.45 -42.50 6.03
N GLY A 1209 -26.62 -42.08 5.51
CA GLY A 1209 -27.62 -43.00 4.97
C GLY A 1209 -26.94 -44.06 4.07
N LYS A 1210 -27.48 -45.28 4.07
CA LYS A 1210 -26.98 -46.43 3.27
C LYS A 1210 -26.81 -46.04 1.79
N GLU A 1211 -25.67 -45.48 1.42
CA GLU A 1211 -25.20 -45.46 0.04
C GLU A 1211 -24.36 -46.73 -0.14
N ARG A 1212 -24.95 -47.67 -0.89
CA ARG A 1212 -24.27 -48.84 -1.46
C ARG A 1212 -23.28 -48.40 -2.52
#